data_AF-A0A2V8S5J5-F1
#
_entry.id   AF-A0A2V8S5J5-F1
#
_cell.length_a   1.000
_cell.length_b   1.000
_cell.length_c   1.000
_cell.angle_alpha   90.00
_cell.angle_beta   90.00
_cell.angle_gamma   90.00
#
_symmetry.space_group_name_H-M   'P 1'
#
loop_
_entity.id
_entity.type
_entity.pdbx_description
1 polymer ?
#
loop_
_entity_poly.entity_id
_entity_poly.type
_entity_poly.pdbx_seq_one_letter_code
_entity_poly.pdbx_strand_id
1 'polypeptide(L)'
;MRVNADQMRVRGVYTRVRDDHMRLMGAHTHLIADHMHERDAHTHEIVAHTHLIGVYTHLIADCMRSNLDCTHDNADVTAYNGVGAAYRDALRLADGISGANSGAWGLVSGFDSRSGVSLYSRFVRRCFAASSLHPASSSRNQTDSNGVFVVMKRLTAPLVAVIALFVLALPVSAKDTWLSVRSKNFLLVGNASEKEIRQVGTRLEQFRYVFMQLFPKANLNTPVPTTVIVFKSDSSYRPFKPLYQGKTNDNIAGYFQAGEDVNYITLTSEPRPESPFGVIFHEYTHLLVGNNMSDPPVWFNEGLAEYYSTFDVSDGNKKITLGKPVSNHVYLLRERFIPLADLLRVTHDSPAYNERDKSGIFYAESWALVHYLLQGDKGQRVAQLAQFSALLSSGKTLDESFQQAFQMDYKTMEKALQQYVQRSTYPGTTFELKQPLEFDTEMQTRPLSEAEAQAYLGDLLYHTNRADESEAYLKQALTLAPDLPMAEAALGRVRVRQKRYDEARKLLAQAVAAEPQNYLAHFYLAEALNRQTLGPDNMVTQYPAEVATTMRAELKKSIELNPNFPEAYHLLAFLDLVNGEELMDATVLMTHARLLRPERLEYALTLARVYLRREQFAAARHVLEQVMRSSNADAQIRAEAQDTLRVVNNFADQLARVKAANEEVARSAKTSEPTPDGDKAGEGKAGIGASSASAEPQPIEGARPILKHRTDGEQIRGILIKIECTGGASAILYVQAGERLYKIHTDALDHIEFVSYVPDMSGQISCGPLKKETYVHVTFRAAPQQPRAKFDGEAIAVEFISKDMEIEK
;
A
#
# COMPACT_ATOMS: atom_id res chain seq x y z
N MET A 1 13.71 -48.17 23.53
CA MET A 1 12.26 -48.47 23.58
C MET A 1 11.54 -47.29 24.22
N ARG A 2 10.39 -46.88 23.67
CA ARG A 2 9.62 -45.64 23.92
C ARG A 2 9.94 -44.45 23.00
N VAL A 3 9.70 -44.67 21.70
CA VAL A 3 9.16 -43.65 20.78
C VAL A 3 8.05 -44.39 20.02
N ASN A 4 6.82 -44.41 20.55
CA ASN A 4 5.62 -44.92 19.83
C ASN A 4 4.32 -44.79 20.65
N ALA A 5 3.97 -43.59 21.11
CA ALA A 5 2.64 -43.34 21.70
C ALA A 5 1.97 -42.09 21.11
N ASP A 6 2.72 -41.02 20.84
CA ASP A 6 2.12 -39.78 20.31
C ASP A 6 1.85 -39.79 18.80
N GLN A 7 2.57 -40.61 18.00
CA GLN A 7 2.27 -40.76 16.56
C GLN A 7 0.97 -41.55 16.27
N MET A 8 0.50 -42.39 17.21
CA MET A 8 -0.76 -43.13 17.03
C MET A 8 -1.99 -42.27 17.34
N ARG A 9 -1.88 -41.25 18.22
CA ARG A 9 -2.98 -40.32 18.51
C ARG A 9 -3.23 -39.30 17.41
N VAL A 10 -2.18 -38.82 16.73
CA VAL A 10 -2.30 -37.87 15.60
C VAL A 10 -2.88 -38.55 14.34
N ARG A 11 -2.55 -39.83 14.10
CA ARG A 11 -3.12 -40.60 12.97
C ARG A 11 -4.63 -40.86 13.12
N GLY A 12 -5.10 -41.14 14.34
CA GLY A 12 -6.53 -41.40 14.61
C GLY A 12 -7.44 -40.18 14.40
N VAL A 13 -6.93 -38.97 14.67
CA VAL A 13 -7.66 -37.70 14.46
C VAL A 13 -7.74 -37.34 12.98
N TYR A 14 -6.67 -37.57 12.20
CA TYR A 14 -6.67 -37.34 10.75
C TYR A 14 -7.61 -38.27 9.97
N THR A 15 -7.72 -39.55 10.37
CA THR A 15 -8.69 -40.47 9.74
C THR A 15 -10.13 -40.10 10.04
N ARG A 16 -10.45 -39.62 11.26
CA ARG A 16 -11.82 -39.19 11.61
C ARG A 16 -12.25 -37.94 10.86
N VAL A 17 -11.38 -36.94 10.77
CA VAL A 17 -11.65 -35.69 10.01
C VAL A 17 -11.81 -35.97 8.52
N ARG A 18 -11.05 -36.93 7.96
CA ARG A 18 -11.15 -37.33 6.56
C ARG A 18 -12.45 -38.09 6.25
N ASP A 19 -12.88 -38.98 7.14
CA ASP A 19 -14.12 -39.74 6.97
C ASP A 19 -15.38 -38.85 7.15
N ASP A 20 -15.32 -37.88 8.07
CA ASP A 20 -16.39 -36.88 8.23
C ASP A 20 -16.47 -35.93 7.03
N HIS A 21 -15.33 -35.54 6.43
CA HIS A 21 -15.29 -34.72 5.21
C HIS A 21 -15.85 -35.47 3.99
N MET A 22 -15.58 -36.78 3.87
CA MET A 22 -16.14 -37.62 2.81
C MET A 22 -17.64 -37.87 2.98
N ARG A 23 -18.14 -37.98 4.22
CA ARG A 23 -19.59 -38.05 4.50
C ARG A 23 -20.31 -36.73 4.21
N LEU A 24 -19.68 -35.60 4.53
CA LEU A 24 -20.19 -34.26 4.19
C LEU A 24 -20.25 -34.02 2.67
N MET A 25 -19.24 -34.48 1.92
CA MET A 25 -19.24 -34.43 0.46
C MET A 25 -20.35 -35.32 -0.13
N GLY A 26 -20.51 -36.55 0.37
CA GLY A 26 -21.61 -37.45 -0.04
C GLY A 26 -23.00 -36.89 0.24
N ALA A 27 -23.20 -36.24 1.39
CA ALA A 27 -24.45 -35.57 1.74
C ALA A 27 -24.73 -34.34 0.86
N HIS A 28 -23.70 -33.54 0.55
CA HIS A 28 -23.82 -32.41 -0.38
C HIS A 28 -24.16 -32.86 -1.81
N THR A 29 -23.61 -33.99 -2.25
CA THR A 29 -23.89 -34.51 -3.61
C THR A 29 -25.33 -35.01 -3.73
N HIS A 30 -25.87 -35.63 -2.66
CA HIS A 30 -27.28 -36.02 -2.59
C HIS A 30 -28.23 -34.82 -2.53
N LEU A 31 -27.90 -33.77 -1.77
CA LEU A 31 -28.66 -32.52 -1.70
C LEU A 31 -28.71 -31.78 -3.03
N ILE A 32 -27.62 -31.80 -3.81
CA ILE A 32 -27.57 -31.20 -5.15
C ILE A 32 -28.39 -32.04 -6.15
N ALA A 33 -28.37 -33.36 -6.03
CA ALA A 33 -29.18 -34.24 -6.87
C ALA A 33 -30.69 -34.07 -6.62
N ASP A 34 -31.11 -33.92 -5.35
CA ASP A 34 -32.50 -33.70 -4.98
C ASP A 34 -33.00 -32.30 -5.38
N HIS A 35 -32.16 -31.26 -5.30
CA HIS A 35 -32.50 -29.90 -5.76
C HIS A 35 -32.58 -29.75 -7.29
N MET A 36 -31.93 -30.64 -8.05
CA MET A 36 -31.88 -30.55 -9.52
C MET A 36 -32.97 -31.36 -10.24
N HIS A 37 -33.79 -32.12 -9.50
CA HIS A 37 -34.91 -32.87 -10.09
C HIS A 37 -36.11 -32.00 -10.51
N GLU A 38 -36.07 -30.68 -10.23
CA GLU A 38 -37.19 -29.76 -10.50
C GLU A 38 -37.03 -28.82 -11.71
N ARG A 39 -35.93 -28.84 -12.50
CA ARG A 39 -35.78 -27.91 -13.65
C ARG A 39 -35.07 -28.48 -14.88
N ASP A 40 -35.78 -28.35 -16.02
CA ASP A 40 -35.42 -28.29 -17.45
C ASP A 40 -34.17 -28.99 -18.01
N ALA A 41 -34.32 -29.47 -19.27
CA ALA A 41 -33.43 -30.36 -20.04
C ALA A 41 -31.91 -30.06 -20.09
N HIS A 42 -31.42 -28.90 -19.62
CA HIS A 42 -29.99 -28.63 -19.42
C HIS A 42 -29.39 -29.34 -18.18
N THR A 43 -30.20 -29.87 -17.26
CA THR A 43 -29.75 -30.61 -16.08
C THR A 43 -29.16 -32.00 -16.41
N HIS A 44 -29.55 -32.63 -17.51
CA HIS A 44 -29.13 -34.01 -17.82
C HIS A 44 -27.64 -34.14 -18.22
N GLU A 45 -27.05 -33.11 -18.84
CA GLU A 45 -25.63 -33.11 -19.24
C GLU A 45 -24.68 -32.87 -18.04
N ILE A 46 -25.18 -32.13 -17.03
CA ILE A 46 -24.51 -31.87 -15.76
C ILE A 46 -24.53 -33.11 -14.86
N VAL A 47 -25.64 -33.86 -14.84
CA VAL A 47 -25.74 -35.14 -14.11
C VAL A 47 -24.76 -36.18 -14.68
N ALA A 48 -24.59 -36.24 -16.00
CA ALA A 48 -23.63 -37.14 -16.64
C ALA A 48 -22.16 -36.79 -16.29
N HIS A 49 -21.80 -35.50 -16.26
CA HIS A 49 -20.47 -35.05 -15.84
C HIS A 49 -20.20 -35.30 -14.36
N THR A 50 -21.22 -35.13 -13.51
CA THR A 50 -21.11 -35.35 -12.05
C THR A 50 -20.93 -36.83 -11.74
N HIS A 51 -21.60 -37.74 -12.47
CA HIS A 51 -21.35 -39.17 -12.40
C HIS A 51 -19.95 -39.57 -12.90
N LEU A 52 -19.45 -38.95 -13.98
CA LEU A 52 -18.10 -39.22 -14.48
C LEU A 52 -17.01 -38.84 -13.46
N ILE A 53 -17.21 -37.71 -12.78
CA ILE A 53 -16.32 -37.24 -11.71
C ILE A 53 -16.37 -38.22 -10.53
N GLY A 54 -17.55 -38.68 -10.11
CA GLY A 54 -17.71 -39.66 -9.03
C GLY A 54 -17.05 -41.02 -9.31
N VAL A 55 -17.09 -41.49 -10.55
CA VAL A 55 -16.42 -42.73 -10.97
C VAL A 55 -14.90 -42.56 -10.95
N TYR A 56 -14.38 -41.40 -11.38
CA TYR A 56 -12.94 -41.09 -11.31
C TYR A 56 -12.42 -41.00 -9.87
N THR A 57 -13.18 -40.41 -8.94
CA THR A 57 -12.79 -40.36 -7.52
C THR A 57 -12.82 -41.72 -6.85
N HIS A 58 -13.75 -42.62 -7.21
CA HIS A 58 -13.75 -44.00 -6.71
C HIS A 58 -12.57 -44.84 -7.25
N LEU A 59 -12.22 -44.70 -8.53
CA LEU A 59 -11.06 -45.38 -9.11
C LEU A 59 -9.73 -44.94 -8.47
N ILE A 60 -9.57 -43.64 -8.19
CA ILE A 60 -8.39 -43.11 -7.50
C ILE A 60 -8.36 -43.59 -6.04
N ALA A 61 -9.51 -43.67 -5.35
CA ALA A 61 -9.59 -44.16 -3.98
C ALA A 61 -9.29 -45.66 -3.84
N ASP A 62 -9.66 -46.48 -4.82
CA ASP A 62 -9.35 -47.92 -4.82
C ASP A 62 -7.89 -48.19 -5.22
N CYS A 63 -7.30 -47.34 -6.06
CA CYS A 63 -5.87 -47.37 -6.38
C CYS A 63 -5.01 -47.00 -5.15
N MET A 64 -5.43 -46.00 -4.36
CA MET A 64 -4.74 -45.66 -3.10
C MET A 64 -4.92 -46.72 -1.99
N ARG A 65 -5.95 -47.57 -2.06
CA ARG A 65 -6.14 -48.69 -1.11
C ARG A 65 -5.27 -49.91 -1.41
N SER A 66 -4.70 -50.02 -2.61
CA SER A 66 -3.98 -51.23 -3.07
C SER A 66 -2.45 -51.10 -3.08
N ASN A 67 -1.89 -49.98 -2.58
CA ASN A 67 -0.44 -49.78 -2.35
C ASN A 67 0.44 -50.00 -3.60
N LEU A 68 -0.03 -49.55 -4.77
CA LEU A 68 0.74 -49.49 -6.02
C LEU A 68 1.28 -48.08 -6.26
N ASP A 69 2.46 -48.00 -6.88
CA ASP A 69 3.22 -46.75 -7.11
C ASP A 69 2.69 -46.01 -8.34
N CYS A 70 2.13 -44.81 -8.15
CA CYS A 70 1.45 -44.03 -9.18
C CYS A 70 2.26 -42.78 -9.54
N THR A 71 3.22 -42.93 -10.45
CA THR A 71 3.79 -41.81 -11.23
C THR A 71 3.20 -41.85 -12.64
N HIS A 72 3.13 -40.68 -13.30
CA HIS A 72 2.29 -40.44 -14.49
C HIS A 72 2.63 -41.28 -15.75
N ASP A 73 3.66 -42.14 -15.71
CA ASP A 73 4.19 -42.83 -16.88
C ASP A 73 4.01 -44.36 -16.91
N ASN A 74 3.33 -45.00 -15.95
CA ASN A 74 3.14 -46.47 -15.98
C ASN A 74 1.76 -46.94 -15.48
N ALA A 75 0.68 -46.52 -16.15
CA ALA A 75 -0.63 -47.15 -15.99
C ALA A 75 -0.86 -48.21 -17.08
N ASP A 76 -0.73 -49.47 -16.70
CA ASP A 76 -0.89 -50.66 -17.55
C ASP A 76 -2.30 -50.80 -18.17
N VAL A 77 -2.32 -51.38 -19.37
CA VAL A 77 -3.41 -51.44 -20.38
C VAL A 77 -4.72 -52.13 -19.94
N THR A 78 -4.80 -52.67 -18.73
CA THR A 78 -6.01 -53.36 -18.22
C THR A 78 -7.10 -52.45 -17.68
N ALA A 79 -6.80 -51.20 -17.28
CA ALA A 79 -7.80 -50.26 -16.76
C ALA A 79 -8.69 -49.64 -17.86
N TYR A 80 -8.22 -49.61 -19.11
CA TYR A 80 -8.94 -48.98 -20.23
C TYR A 80 -10.17 -49.76 -20.71
N ASN A 81 -10.22 -51.08 -20.49
CA ASN A 81 -11.33 -51.91 -20.95
C ASN A 81 -12.60 -51.78 -20.09
N GLY A 82 -12.47 -51.41 -18.81
CA GLY A 82 -13.62 -51.17 -17.92
C GLY A 82 -14.37 -49.87 -18.23
N VAL A 83 -13.63 -48.82 -18.57
CA VAL A 83 -14.20 -47.50 -18.93
C VAL A 83 -15.01 -47.57 -20.24
N GLY A 84 -14.58 -48.40 -21.19
CA GLY A 84 -15.30 -48.62 -22.44
C GLY A 84 -16.61 -49.41 -22.31
N ALA A 85 -16.79 -50.19 -21.23
CA ALA A 85 -18.05 -50.88 -20.96
C ALA A 85 -19.09 -49.92 -20.36
N ALA A 86 -18.69 -49.13 -19.35
CA ALA A 86 -19.55 -48.15 -18.70
C ALA A 86 -20.05 -47.04 -19.66
N TYR A 87 -19.20 -46.62 -20.61
CA TYR A 87 -19.58 -45.61 -21.60
C TYR A 87 -20.59 -46.14 -22.64
N ARG A 88 -20.55 -47.44 -22.96
CA ARG A 88 -21.51 -48.07 -23.88
C ARG A 88 -22.88 -48.31 -23.24
N ASP A 89 -22.91 -48.60 -21.94
CA ASP A 89 -24.16 -48.75 -21.21
C ASP A 89 -24.85 -47.39 -20.97
N ALA A 90 -24.08 -46.31 -20.76
CA ALA A 90 -24.60 -44.95 -20.69
C ALA A 90 -25.21 -44.46 -22.01
N LEU A 91 -24.62 -44.83 -23.16
CA LEU A 91 -25.17 -44.51 -24.49
C LEU A 91 -26.48 -45.25 -24.80
N ARG A 92 -26.62 -46.51 -24.36
CA ARG A 92 -27.88 -47.28 -24.52
C ARG A 92 -29.03 -46.71 -23.69
N LEU A 93 -28.74 -46.12 -22.54
CA LEU A 93 -29.74 -45.43 -21.70
C LEU A 93 -30.18 -44.09 -22.32
N ALA A 94 -29.28 -43.38 -23.00
CA ALA A 94 -29.59 -42.13 -23.69
C ALA A 94 -30.47 -42.33 -24.95
N ASP A 95 -30.21 -43.37 -25.74
CA ASP A 95 -30.98 -43.68 -26.96
C ASP A 95 -32.41 -44.18 -26.66
N GLY A 96 -32.68 -44.70 -25.47
CA GLY A 96 -34.02 -45.13 -25.04
C GLY A 96 -34.98 -43.98 -24.72
N ILE A 97 -34.46 -42.77 -24.48
CA ILE A 97 -35.24 -41.61 -23.98
C ILE A 97 -35.60 -40.64 -25.13
N SER A 98 -34.87 -40.65 -26.25
CA SER A 98 -35.11 -39.76 -27.41
C SER A 98 -36.30 -40.16 -28.31
N GLY A 99 -37.08 -41.17 -27.93
CA GLY A 99 -38.18 -41.70 -28.75
C GLY A 99 -39.55 -41.03 -28.58
N ALA A 100 -39.74 -40.09 -27.66
CA ALA A 100 -41.07 -39.58 -27.32
C ALA A 100 -41.11 -38.06 -27.06
N ASN A 101 -41.24 -37.27 -28.13
CA ASN A 101 -42.10 -36.07 -28.25
C ASN A 101 -41.55 -35.11 -29.30
N SER A 102 -42.11 -35.20 -30.50
CA SER A 102 -41.99 -34.20 -31.56
C SER A 102 -43.27 -33.37 -31.62
N GLY A 103 -43.18 -32.03 -31.53
CA GLY A 103 -44.29 -31.15 -31.88
C GLY A 103 -44.10 -29.66 -31.58
N ALA A 104 -44.04 -28.86 -32.66
CA ALA A 104 -44.53 -27.48 -32.82
C ALA A 104 -43.66 -26.24 -32.44
N TRP A 105 -43.05 -25.64 -33.50
CA TRP A 105 -42.83 -24.20 -33.83
C TRP A 105 -42.09 -23.26 -32.84
N GLY A 106 -41.15 -22.37 -33.21
CA GLY A 106 -40.54 -21.94 -34.47
C GLY A 106 -39.94 -20.51 -34.36
N LEU A 107 -38.77 -20.28 -35.01
CA LEU A 107 -38.07 -19.00 -35.34
C LEU A 107 -37.25 -18.25 -34.26
N VAL A 108 -35.91 -18.39 -34.28
CA VAL A 108 -34.88 -17.45 -34.83
C VAL A 108 -33.53 -18.21 -34.92
N SER A 109 -32.79 -18.00 -36.01
CA SER A 109 -31.61 -18.74 -36.48
C SER A 109 -30.26 -18.34 -35.86
N GLY A 110 -29.36 -19.32 -35.67
CA GLY A 110 -27.92 -19.13 -35.94
C GLY A 110 -26.89 -19.75 -34.96
N PHE A 111 -26.71 -21.08 -34.94
CA PHE A 111 -25.40 -21.76 -34.78
C PHE A 111 -25.58 -23.30 -34.94
N ASP A 112 -24.81 -23.93 -35.84
CA ASP A 112 -24.87 -25.37 -36.15
C ASP A 112 -23.75 -26.13 -35.40
N SER A 113 -24.11 -27.05 -34.51
CA SER A 113 -23.21 -27.76 -33.59
C SER A 113 -22.66 -29.10 -34.13
N ARG A 114 -22.82 -29.41 -35.43
CA ARG A 114 -22.35 -30.69 -36.00
C ARG A 114 -20.93 -30.70 -36.60
N SER A 115 -20.18 -29.60 -36.54
CA SER A 115 -18.87 -29.47 -37.20
C SER A 115 -17.63 -29.72 -36.31
N GLY A 116 -17.77 -29.77 -34.97
CA GLY A 116 -16.65 -29.96 -34.04
C GLY A 116 -16.19 -31.41 -33.83
N VAL A 117 -17.08 -32.39 -33.95
CA VAL A 117 -16.80 -33.79 -33.55
C VAL A 117 -16.07 -34.60 -34.65
N SER A 118 -16.08 -34.12 -35.90
CA SER A 118 -15.46 -34.82 -37.05
C SER A 118 -13.94 -34.59 -37.19
N LEU A 119 -13.41 -33.48 -36.65
CA LEU A 119 -11.99 -33.12 -36.80
C LEU A 119 -11.08 -33.81 -35.78
N TYR A 120 -11.58 -34.10 -34.58
CA TYR A 120 -10.79 -34.74 -33.53
C TYR A 120 -10.57 -36.25 -33.77
N SER A 121 -11.55 -36.95 -34.36
CA SER A 121 -11.46 -38.40 -34.60
C SER A 121 -10.51 -38.78 -35.76
N ARG A 122 -10.23 -37.86 -36.69
CA ARG A 122 -9.30 -38.09 -37.80
C ARG A 122 -7.83 -37.87 -37.42
N PHE A 123 -7.56 -37.06 -36.40
CA PHE A 123 -6.19 -36.77 -35.95
C PHE A 123 -5.61 -37.93 -35.13
N VAL A 124 -6.43 -38.54 -34.25
CA VAL A 124 -6.00 -39.63 -33.36
C VAL A 124 -5.74 -40.94 -34.12
N ARG A 125 -6.43 -41.20 -35.23
CA ARG A 125 -6.21 -42.42 -36.05
C ARG A 125 -4.92 -42.41 -36.89
N ARG A 126 -4.27 -41.26 -37.09
CA ARG A 126 -3.06 -41.15 -37.93
C ARG A 126 -1.74 -41.34 -37.18
N CYS A 127 -1.72 -41.26 -35.85
CA CYS A 127 -0.48 -41.32 -35.08
C CYS A 127 -0.07 -42.74 -34.63
N PHE A 128 -0.95 -43.74 -34.73
CA PHE A 128 -0.69 -45.10 -34.20
C PHE A 128 -0.38 -46.19 -35.23
N ALA A 129 -0.14 -45.85 -36.49
CA ALA A 129 0.17 -46.81 -37.55
C ALA A 129 1.57 -46.57 -38.15
N ALA A 130 2.62 -46.68 -37.34
CA ALA A 130 4.00 -46.70 -37.82
C ALA A 130 4.91 -47.50 -36.88
N SER A 131 4.65 -48.79 -36.75
CA SER A 131 5.61 -49.74 -36.18
C SER A 131 5.32 -51.11 -36.78
N SER A 132 6.37 -51.78 -37.24
CA SER A 132 6.43 -53.15 -37.79
C SER A 132 5.99 -53.37 -39.24
N LEU A 133 6.97 -53.43 -40.17
CA LEU A 133 6.87 -54.20 -41.40
C LEU A 133 8.26 -54.69 -41.85
N HIS A 134 8.43 -56.01 -41.97
CA HIS A 134 9.12 -56.77 -43.04
C HIS A 134 8.99 -58.29 -42.75
N PRO A 135 9.12 -59.22 -43.74
CA PRO A 135 8.79 -59.11 -45.16
C PRO A 135 8.11 -60.35 -45.81
N ALA A 136 7.66 -60.14 -47.06
CA ALA A 136 7.66 -61.05 -48.22
C ALA A 136 6.64 -62.22 -48.33
N SER A 137 5.89 -62.24 -49.45
CA SER A 137 6.22 -63.10 -50.60
C SER A 137 5.27 -62.89 -51.80
N SER A 138 5.85 -62.67 -53.00
CA SER A 138 5.52 -63.20 -54.36
C SER A 138 4.06 -63.40 -54.79
N SER A 139 3.60 -63.22 -56.03
CA SER A 139 4.15 -62.79 -57.33
C SER A 139 3.03 -63.03 -58.36
N ARG A 140 2.81 -62.12 -59.33
CA ARG A 140 2.63 -62.43 -60.78
C ARG A 140 2.23 -61.17 -61.57
N ASN A 141 3.20 -60.66 -62.33
CA ASN A 141 3.20 -60.32 -63.76
C ASN A 141 1.83 -60.33 -64.49
N GLN A 142 1.53 -59.49 -65.48
CA GLN A 142 2.25 -58.47 -66.26
C GLN A 142 1.27 -58.06 -67.39
N THR A 143 1.22 -56.78 -67.78
CA THR A 143 1.09 -56.30 -69.18
C THR A 143 1.03 -54.77 -69.21
N ASP A 144 2.03 -54.17 -69.87
CA ASP A 144 2.00 -53.07 -70.86
C ASP A 144 1.09 -51.84 -70.63
N SER A 145 1.48 -50.59 -70.89
CA SER A 145 2.63 -49.99 -71.56
C SER A 145 2.59 -48.46 -71.36
N ASN A 146 3.74 -47.83 -71.59
CA ASN A 146 3.95 -46.39 -71.89
C ASN A 146 3.85 -45.35 -70.77
N GLY A 147 5.01 -44.75 -70.45
CA GLY A 147 5.08 -43.32 -70.16
C GLY A 147 5.94 -42.91 -68.96
N VAL A 148 7.01 -42.16 -69.27
CA VAL A 148 7.69 -41.19 -68.37
C VAL A 148 8.76 -41.76 -67.43
N PHE A 149 9.96 -41.97 -67.97
CA PHE A 149 11.19 -42.19 -67.20
C PHE A 149 12.28 -41.16 -67.50
N VAL A 150 11.97 -39.85 -67.51
CA VAL A 150 13.00 -38.78 -67.44
C VAL A 150 12.48 -37.51 -66.76
N VAL A 151 12.12 -37.54 -65.47
CA VAL A 151 12.01 -36.30 -64.64
C VAL A 151 12.45 -36.49 -63.17
N MET A 152 12.53 -37.72 -62.65
CA MET A 152 12.66 -37.94 -61.20
C MET A 152 14.10 -38.09 -60.67
N LYS A 153 15.03 -37.24 -61.12
CA LYS A 153 16.38 -37.13 -60.52
C LYS A 153 16.86 -35.70 -60.21
N ARG A 154 15.97 -34.70 -60.26
CA ARG A 154 16.27 -33.30 -59.91
C ARG A 154 15.49 -32.73 -58.72
N LEU A 155 14.74 -33.54 -57.98
CA LEU A 155 13.87 -33.05 -56.90
C LEU A 155 14.26 -33.48 -55.47
N THR A 156 15.25 -34.36 -55.29
CA THR A 156 15.70 -34.76 -53.94
C THR A 156 16.74 -33.82 -53.33
N ALA A 157 17.59 -33.19 -54.14
CA ALA A 157 18.54 -32.18 -53.67
C ALA A 157 17.88 -30.86 -53.19
N PRO A 158 16.86 -30.28 -53.88
CA PRO A 158 16.23 -29.05 -53.39
C PRO A 158 15.32 -29.30 -52.18
N LEU A 159 14.74 -30.50 -52.01
CA LEU A 159 13.88 -30.79 -50.86
C LEU A 159 14.69 -30.95 -49.56
N VAL A 160 15.86 -31.59 -49.62
CA VAL A 160 16.78 -31.68 -48.47
C VAL A 160 17.43 -30.33 -48.16
N ALA A 161 17.71 -29.51 -49.18
CA ALA A 161 18.20 -28.14 -48.98
C ALA A 161 17.13 -27.21 -48.38
N VAL A 162 15.86 -27.35 -48.76
CA VAL A 162 14.73 -26.59 -48.18
C VAL A 162 14.47 -27.05 -46.74
N ILE A 163 14.52 -28.34 -46.45
CA ILE A 163 14.40 -28.85 -45.07
C ILE A 163 15.61 -28.42 -44.23
N ALA A 164 16.83 -28.42 -44.78
CA ALA A 164 18.01 -27.89 -44.09
C ALA A 164 17.96 -26.37 -43.88
N LEU A 165 17.38 -25.60 -44.80
CA LEU A 165 17.10 -24.17 -44.61
C LEU A 165 16.00 -23.91 -43.57
N PHE A 166 15.00 -24.78 -43.46
CA PHE A 166 13.97 -24.71 -42.42
C PHE A 166 14.47 -25.17 -41.04
N VAL A 167 15.44 -26.08 -40.98
CA VAL A 167 16.06 -26.55 -39.72
C VAL A 167 17.14 -25.57 -39.21
N LEU A 168 17.76 -24.77 -40.10
CA LEU A 168 18.66 -23.67 -39.72
C LEU A 168 17.94 -22.35 -39.39
N ALA A 169 16.65 -22.24 -39.72
CA ALA A 169 15.76 -21.19 -39.24
C ALA A 169 15.08 -21.59 -37.92
N LEU A 170 15.85 -22.07 -36.94
CA LEU A 170 15.38 -21.96 -35.56
C LEU A 170 15.15 -20.47 -35.31
N PRO A 171 14.01 -20.05 -34.72
CA PRO A 171 13.87 -18.69 -34.27
C PRO A 171 14.93 -18.53 -33.18
N VAL A 172 16.08 -17.94 -33.55
CA VAL A 172 16.92 -17.25 -32.58
C VAL A 172 16.00 -16.15 -32.08
N SER A 173 15.30 -16.44 -30.98
CA SER A 173 14.50 -15.44 -30.30
C SER A 173 15.51 -14.36 -29.93
N ALA A 174 15.50 -13.26 -30.69
CA ALA A 174 16.39 -12.15 -30.43
C ALA A 174 16.19 -11.79 -28.96
N LYS A 175 17.30 -11.79 -28.20
CA LYS A 175 17.28 -11.50 -26.78
C LYS A 175 16.54 -10.18 -26.56
N ASP A 176 15.57 -10.19 -25.65
CA ASP A 176 14.75 -9.01 -25.38
C ASP A 176 15.65 -7.82 -25.04
N THR A 177 15.47 -6.73 -25.78
CA THR A 177 16.18 -5.49 -25.51
C THR A 177 15.39 -4.72 -24.47
N TRP A 178 15.98 -4.55 -23.29
CA TRP A 178 15.39 -3.75 -22.22
C TRP A 178 15.93 -2.32 -22.28
N LEU A 179 15.08 -1.36 -21.96
CA LEU A 179 15.44 0.05 -21.90
C LEU A 179 14.77 0.72 -20.71
N SER A 180 15.33 1.84 -20.29
CA SER A 180 14.69 2.74 -19.34
C SER A 180 14.42 4.09 -19.99
N VAL A 181 13.23 4.63 -19.73
CA VAL A 181 12.83 5.99 -20.10
C VAL A 181 12.57 6.77 -18.81
N ARG A 182 13.27 7.87 -18.61
CA ARG A 182 13.01 8.78 -17.49
C ARG A 182 12.17 9.95 -17.99
N SER A 183 10.98 10.11 -17.40
CA SER A 183 10.16 11.31 -17.55
C SER A 183 10.35 12.24 -16.35
N LYS A 184 9.57 13.33 -16.29
CA LYS A 184 9.61 14.28 -15.19
C LYS A 184 9.32 13.64 -13.84
N ASN A 185 8.32 12.76 -13.77
CA ASN A 185 7.82 12.19 -12.51
C ASN A 185 7.94 10.67 -12.44
N PHE A 186 8.35 9.98 -13.51
CA PHE A 186 8.38 8.52 -13.56
C PHE A 186 9.71 7.99 -14.09
N LEU A 187 10.12 6.85 -13.53
CA LEU A 187 11.09 5.97 -14.16
C LEU A 187 10.33 4.83 -14.82
N LEU A 188 10.42 4.73 -16.14
CA LEU A 188 9.85 3.61 -16.89
C LEU A 188 10.96 2.66 -17.31
N VAL A 189 10.71 1.36 -17.19
CA VAL A 189 11.61 0.28 -17.63
C VAL A 189 10.79 -0.75 -18.40
N GLY A 190 11.37 -1.40 -19.40
CA GLY A 190 10.59 -2.37 -20.17
C GLY A 190 11.32 -3.01 -21.33
N ASN A 191 10.74 -4.09 -21.85
CA ASN A 191 11.13 -4.75 -23.10
C ASN A 191 10.19 -4.41 -24.27
N ALA A 192 9.21 -3.53 -24.07
CA ALA A 192 8.44 -2.91 -25.15
C ALA A 192 9.32 -1.96 -25.97
N SER A 193 8.85 -1.57 -27.16
CA SER A 193 9.59 -0.60 -27.96
C SER A 193 9.70 0.75 -27.25
N GLU A 194 10.77 1.50 -27.51
CA GLU A 194 10.97 2.82 -26.92
C GLU A 194 9.75 3.74 -27.13
N LYS A 195 9.14 3.68 -28.32
CA LYS A 195 7.92 4.43 -28.65
C LYS A 195 6.76 4.08 -27.71
N GLU A 196 6.51 2.80 -27.47
CA GLU A 196 5.43 2.35 -26.57
C GLU A 196 5.70 2.79 -25.13
N ILE A 197 6.94 2.66 -24.65
CA ILE A 197 7.31 3.08 -23.29
C ILE A 197 7.13 4.59 -23.12
N ARG A 198 7.57 5.39 -24.10
CA ARG A 198 7.36 6.85 -24.13
C ARG A 198 5.88 7.24 -24.18
N GLN A 199 5.05 6.49 -24.91
CA GLN A 199 3.60 6.71 -24.93
C GLN A 199 2.95 6.46 -23.56
N VAL A 200 3.35 5.40 -22.86
CA VAL A 200 2.91 5.15 -21.48
C VAL A 200 3.33 6.30 -20.56
N GLY A 201 4.60 6.72 -20.62
CA GLY A 201 5.10 7.86 -19.85
C GLY A 201 4.30 9.14 -20.12
N THR A 202 4.03 9.43 -21.40
CA THR A 202 3.27 10.62 -21.82
C THR A 202 1.87 10.57 -21.22
N ARG A 203 1.22 9.41 -21.26
CA ARG A 203 -0.14 9.23 -20.77
C ARG A 203 -0.24 9.43 -19.26
N LEU A 204 0.75 8.99 -18.49
CA LEU A 204 0.84 9.20 -17.04
C LEU A 204 1.13 10.66 -16.67
N GLU A 205 2.01 11.35 -17.42
CA GLU A 205 2.30 12.77 -17.21
C GLU A 205 1.09 13.66 -17.55
N GLN A 206 0.38 13.35 -18.64
CA GLN A 206 -0.88 14.01 -19.00
C GLN A 206 -1.94 13.84 -17.89
N PHE A 207 -2.06 12.63 -17.33
CA PHE A 207 -2.97 12.39 -16.20
C PHE A 207 -2.63 13.30 -15.00
N ARG A 208 -1.36 13.37 -14.60
CA ARG A 208 -0.91 14.28 -13.52
C ARG A 208 -1.26 15.74 -13.82
N TYR A 209 -1.02 16.20 -15.04
CA TYR A 209 -1.38 17.56 -15.45
C TYR A 209 -2.89 17.84 -15.33
N VAL A 210 -3.73 16.89 -15.73
CA VAL A 210 -5.20 17.03 -15.67
C VAL A 210 -5.70 16.97 -14.23
N PHE A 211 -5.09 16.15 -13.38
CA PHE A 211 -5.41 16.13 -11.96
C PHE A 211 -5.27 17.53 -11.32
N MET A 212 -4.22 18.28 -11.68
CA MET A 212 -4.01 19.66 -11.21
C MET A 212 -5.10 20.65 -11.65
N GLN A 213 -5.82 20.38 -12.74
CA GLN A 213 -6.84 21.33 -13.24
C GLN A 213 -8.04 21.42 -12.29
N LEU A 214 -8.44 20.32 -11.65
CA LEU A 214 -9.50 20.31 -10.64
C LEU A 214 -8.98 20.56 -9.23
N PHE A 215 -7.72 20.21 -8.95
CA PHE A 215 -7.08 20.46 -7.67
C PHE A 215 -5.77 21.26 -7.81
N PRO A 216 -5.82 22.58 -8.13
CA PRO A 216 -4.62 23.38 -8.37
C PRO A 216 -3.69 23.52 -7.18
N LYS A 217 -4.19 23.27 -5.97
CA LYS A 217 -3.43 23.32 -4.70
C LYS A 217 -2.96 21.94 -4.23
N ALA A 218 -3.25 20.87 -4.97
CA ALA A 218 -2.81 19.54 -4.59
C ALA A 218 -1.29 19.41 -4.72
N ASN A 219 -0.66 18.84 -3.70
CA ASN A 219 0.70 18.37 -3.75
C ASN A 219 0.75 17.06 -4.57
N LEU A 220 1.35 17.13 -5.76
CA LEU A 220 1.56 15.95 -6.61
C LEU A 220 2.91 15.29 -6.41
N ASN A 221 3.78 15.87 -5.58
CA ASN A 221 5.05 15.25 -5.25
C ASN A 221 4.74 14.08 -4.31
N THR A 222 5.02 12.87 -4.79
CA THR A 222 4.83 11.63 -4.05
C THR A 222 6.11 11.36 -3.26
N PRO A 223 6.07 11.26 -1.92
CA PRO A 223 7.20 10.88 -1.07
C PRO A 223 7.88 9.57 -1.52
N VAL A 224 7.05 8.65 -2.01
CA VAL A 224 7.45 7.34 -2.51
C VAL A 224 7.44 7.38 -4.05
N PRO A 225 8.59 7.14 -4.72
CA PRO A 225 8.69 7.20 -6.17
C PRO A 225 7.86 6.10 -6.85
N THR A 226 7.43 6.35 -8.09
CA THR A 226 6.70 5.36 -8.90
C THR A 226 7.56 4.88 -10.07
N THR A 227 7.84 3.58 -10.09
CA THR A 227 8.50 2.89 -11.21
C THR A 227 7.45 2.19 -12.08
N VAL A 228 7.57 2.33 -13.41
CA VAL A 228 6.64 1.75 -14.37
C VAL A 228 7.34 0.64 -15.14
N ILE A 229 6.81 -0.59 -15.11
CA ILE A 229 7.32 -1.70 -15.93
C ILE A 229 6.38 -1.97 -17.11
N VAL A 230 6.89 -1.77 -18.32
CA VAL A 230 6.13 -1.93 -19.57
C VAL A 230 6.59 -3.17 -20.32
N PHE A 231 5.71 -4.16 -20.38
CA PHE A 231 5.94 -5.42 -21.06
C PHE A 231 5.47 -5.34 -22.51
N LYS A 232 6.25 -5.90 -23.45
CA LYS A 232 5.88 -5.91 -24.88
C LYS A 232 4.68 -6.78 -25.22
N SER A 233 4.39 -7.79 -24.38
CA SER A 233 3.34 -8.77 -24.63
C SER A 233 2.83 -9.41 -23.34
N ASP A 234 1.62 -9.95 -23.39
CA ASP A 234 1.03 -10.73 -22.30
C ASP A 234 1.94 -11.88 -21.85
N SER A 235 2.56 -12.57 -22.80
CA SER A 235 3.46 -13.70 -22.50
C SER A 235 4.66 -13.26 -21.65
N SER A 236 5.25 -12.09 -21.94
CA SER A 236 6.35 -11.56 -21.13
C SER A 236 5.88 -10.98 -19.79
N TYR A 237 4.63 -10.57 -19.71
CA TYR A 237 4.03 -9.97 -18.52
C TYR A 237 3.49 -11.01 -17.53
N ARG A 238 2.95 -12.14 -18.02
CA ARG A 238 2.27 -13.18 -17.26
C ARG A 238 3.02 -13.59 -15.97
N PRO A 239 4.35 -13.78 -15.95
CA PRO A 239 5.07 -14.14 -14.73
C PRO A 239 5.02 -13.08 -13.63
N PHE A 240 4.70 -11.83 -13.96
CA PHE A 240 4.72 -10.68 -13.04
C PHE A 240 3.32 -10.17 -12.71
N LYS A 241 2.27 -10.84 -13.16
CA LYS A 241 0.89 -10.51 -12.79
C LYS A 241 0.61 -10.88 -11.33
N PRO A 242 -0.35 -10.21 -10.67
CA PRO A 242 -0.74 -10.55 -9.31
C PRO A 242 -1.33 -11.96 -9.27
N LEU A 243 -1.05 -12.68 -8.20
CA LEU A 243 -1.55 -14.03 -7.97
C LEU A 243 -2.78 -13.98 -7.06
N TYR A 244 -3.90 -14.51 -7.55
CA TYR A 244 -5.11 -14.73 -6.76
C TYR A 244 -5.25 -16.22 -6.51
N GLN A 245 -5.16 -16.64 -5.24
CA GLN A 245 -5.18 -18.06 -4.86
C GLN A 245 -4.14 -18.90 -5.64
N GLY A 246 -2.96 -18.32 -5.85
CA GLY A 246 -1.85 -18.95 -6.57
C GLY A 246 -1.98 -18.97 -8.10
N LYS A 247 -3.00 -18.32 -8.68
CA LYS A 247 -3.20 -18.25 -10.14
C LYS A 247 -3.17 -16.81 -10.65
N THR A 248 -2.60 -16.61 -11.83
CA THR A 248 -2.68 -15.34 -12.56
C THR A 248 -4.07 -15.16 -13.18
N ASN A 249 -4.55 -13.92 -13.22
CA ASN A 249 -5.71 -13.57 -14.05
C ASN A 249 -5.23 -13.01 -15.39
N ASP A 250 -5.52 -13.72 -16.48
CA ASP A 250 -5.04 -13.39 -17.82
C ASP A 250 -5.66 -12.09 -18.36
N ASN A 251 -6.80 -11.67 -17.80
CA ASN A 251 -7.49 -10.42 -18.18
C ASN A 251 -6.79 -9.17 -17.63
N ILE A 252 -5.89 -9.29 -16.64
CA ILE A 252 -5.16 -8.13 -16.10
C ILE A 252 -4.20 -7.60 -17.16
N ALA A 253 -4.52 -6.41 -17.68
CA ALA A 253 -3.72 -5.68 -18.66
C ALA A 253 -2.70 -4.73 -18.00
N GLY A 254 -2.95 -4.33 -16.76
CA GLY A 254 -2.08 -3.51 -15.93
C GLY A 254 -2.57 -3.46 -14.48
N TYR A 255 -1.68 -3.17 -13.54
CA TYR A 255 -2.03 -2.94 -12.14
C TYR A 255 -1.07 -1.95 -11.48
N PHE A 256 -1.52 -1.39 -10.36
CA PHE A 256 -0.71 -0.58 -9.44
C PHE A 256 -0.41 -1.39 -8.18
N GLN A 257 0.82 -1.34 -7.72
CA GLN A 257 1.27 -1.94 -6.46
C GLN A 257 1.88 -0.84 -5.61
N ALA A 258 1.18 -0.45 -4.55
CA ALA A 258 1.70 0.48 -3.57
C ALA A 258 2.84 -0.17 -2.77
N GLY A 259 3.79 0.66 -2.33
CA GLY A 259 4.86 0.26 -1.41
C GLY A 259 5.24 1.39 -0.46
N GLU A 260 6.10 1.07 0.51
CA GLU A 260 6.60 2.05 1.49
C GLU A 260 7.80 2.82 0.92
N ASP A 261 8.55 2.21 0.03
CA ASP A 261 9.80 2.69 -0.54
C ASP A 261 9.74 2.90 -2.05
N VAL A 262 8.91 2.13 -2.76
CA VAL A 262 8.62 2.29 -4.18
C VAL A 262 7.19 1.84 -4.50
N ASN A 263 6.54 2.59 -5.39
CA ASN A 263 5.30 2.17 -6.03
C ASN A 263 5.61 1.58 -7.41
N TYR A 264 4.87 0.55 -7.81
CA TYR A 264 4.96 -0.03 -9.15
C TYR A 264 3.68 0.18 -9.93
N ILE A 265 3.81 0.66 -11.17
CA ILE A 265 2.78 0.47 -12.21
C ILE A 265 3.33 -0.59 -13.16
N THR A 266 2.54 -1.59 -13.50
CA THR A 266 2.95 -2.57 -14.51
C THR A 266 1.84 -2.74 -15.52
N LEU A 267 2.22 -2.93 -16.79
CA LEU A 267 1.26 -3.11 -17.88
C LEU A 267 1.91 -3.75 -19.11
N THR A 268 1.07 -4.28 -19.99
CA THR A 268 1.48 -4.68 -21.34
C THR A 268 1.18 -3.57 -22.35
N SER A 269 2.06 -3.38 -23.34
CA SER A 269 1.80 -2.51 -24.51
C SER A 269 0.98 -3.20 -25.60
N GLU A 270 0.76 -4.51 -25.48
CA GLU A 270 -0.06 -5.29 -26.40
C GLU A 270 -1.51 -4.77 -26.45
N PRO A 271 -2.06 -4.47 -27.64
CA PRO A 271 -3.42 -3.98 -27.78
C PRO A 271 -4.46 -4.92 -27.16
N ARG A 272 -5.42 -4.35 -26.43
CA ARG A 272 -6.53 -5.09 -25.79
C ARG A 272 -7.88 -4.41 -26.01
N PRO A 273 -9.00 -5.16 -25.90
CA PRO A 273 -10.34 -4.57 -25.94
C PRO A 273 -10.56 -3.53 -24.85
N GLU A 274 -10.04 -3.78 -23.64
CA GLU A 274 -10.08 -2.87 -22.50
C GLU A 274 -8.70 -2.27 -22.25
N SER A 275 -8.66 -0.94 -22.11
CA SER A 275 -7.43 -0.21 -21.85
C SER A 275 -6.95 -0.45 -20.41
N PRO A 276 -5.65 -0.76 -20.18
CA PRO A 276 -5.11 -0.91 -18.83
C PRO A 276 -5.15 0.38 -18.01
N PHE A 277 -5.26 1.53 -18.69
CA PHE A 277 -5.13 2.83 -18.06
C PHE A 277 -6.27 3.19 -17.11
N GLY A 278 -7.49 2.66 -17.31
CA GLY A 278 -8.61 2.95 -16.41
C GLY A 278 -8.30 2.50 -14.98
N VAL A 279 -7.85 1.26 -14.82
CA VAL A 279 -7.43 0.70 -13.52
C VAL A 279 -6.20 1.44 -12.98
N ILE A 280 -5.20 1.72 -13.82
CA ILE A 280 -4.00 2.44 -13.39
C ILE A 280 -4.34 3.84 -12.85
N PHE A 281 -5.23 4.57 -13.52
CA PHE A 281 -5.64 5.92 -13.10
C PHE A 281 -6.54 5.89 -11.87
N HIS A 282 -7.39 4.87 -11.71
CA HIS A 282 -8.15 4.63 -10.50
C HIS A 282 -7.19 4.51 -9.30
N GLU A 283 -6.26 3.55 -9.34
CA GLU A 283 -5.33 3.29 -8.24
C GLU A 283 -4.36 4.46 -8.00
N TYR A 284 -3.89 5.09 -9.08
CA TYR A 284 -3.01 6.25 -8.94
C TYR A 284 -3.74 7.47 -8.34
N THR A 285 -5.05 7.59 -8.55
CA THR A 285 -5.87 8.61 -7.88
C THR A 285 -5.85 8.42 -6.37
N HIS A 286 -5.96 7.19 -5.86
CA HIS A 286 -5.85 6.93 -4.41
C HIS A 286 -4.51 7.42 -3.84
N LEU A 287 -3.39 7.18 -4.55
CA LEU A 287 -2.09 7.70 -4.11
C LEU A 287 -2.09 9.23 -4.03
N LEU A 288 -2.61 9.91 -5.06
CA LEU A 288 -2.65 11.37 -5.09
C LEU A 288 -3.59 11.93 -4.01
N VAL A 289 -4.73 11.31 -3.77
CA VAL A 289 -5.66 11.71 -2.70
C VAL A 289 -5.03 11.49 -1.33
N GLY A 290 -4.40 10.33 -1.09
CA GLY A 290 -3.74 10.01 0.19
C GLY A 290 -2.63 10.99 0.56
N ASN A 291 -1.85 11.45 -0.41
CA ASN A 291 -0.81 12.48 -0.17
C ASN A 291 -1.37 13.86 0.21
N ASN A 292 -2.66 14.12 -0.05
CA ASN A 292 -3.27 15.43 0.12
C ASN A 292 -4.34 15.47 1.22
N MET A 293 -4.87 14.32 1.63
CA MET A 293 -5.97 14.20 2.57
C MET A 293 -5.65 13.13 3.61
N SER A 294 -5.70 13.49 4.89
CA SER A 294 -5.43 12.57 6.00
C SER A 294 -6.49 11.46 6.13
N ASP A 295 -7.76 11.81 5.94
CA ASP A 295 -8.89 10.90 6.15
C ASP A 295 -10.04 11.22 5.16
N PRO A 296 -9.83 10.98 3.85
CA PRO A 296 -10.89 11.16 2.87
C PRO A 296 -12.01 10.12 3.13
N PRO A 297 -13.30 10.51 3.14
CA PRO A 297 -14.39 9.56 3.24
C PRO A 297 -14.29 8.49 2.14
N VAL A 298 -14.54 7.22 2.48
CA VAL A 298 -14.33 6.09 1.55
C VAL A 298 -15.11 6.26 0.25
N TRP A 299 -16.41 6.59 0.31
CA TRP A 299 -17.23 6.85 -0.87
C TRP A 299 -16.66 7.97 -1.75
N PHE A 300 -16.04 8.98 -1.15
CA PHE A 300 -15.49 10.11 -1.87
C PHE A 300 -14.18 9.73 -2.57
N ASN A 301 -13.30 9.00 -1.87
CA ASN A 301 -12.04 8.52 -2.41
C ASN A 301 -12.28 7.57 -3.61
N GLU A 302 -13.16 6.59 -3.44
CA GLU A 302 -13.54 5.62 -4.49
C GLU A 302 -14.29 6.29 -5.64
N GLY A 303 -15.26 7.16 -5.34
CA GLY A 303 -16.00 7.89 -6.38
C GLY A 303 -15.09 8.83 -7.19
N LEU A 304 -14.08 9.43 -6.57
CA LEU A 304 -13.11 10.27 -7.25
C LEU A 304 -12.16 9.44 -8.12
N ALA A 305 -11.69 8.28 -7.63
CA ALA A 305 -10.90 7.34 -8.42
C ALA A 305 -11.66 6.84 -9.65
N GLU A 306 -12.94 6.48 -9.50
CA GLU A 306 -13.82 6.13 -10.62
C GLU A 306 -14.09 7.28 -11.58
N TYR A 307 -14.18 8.50 -11.08
CA TYR A 307 -14.34 9.67 -11.94
C TYR A 307 -13.08 9.93 -12.78
N TYR A 308 -11.89 9.82 -12.18
CA TYR A 308 -10.61 10.00 -12.85
C TYR A 308 -10.17 8.85 -13.75
N SER A 309 -10.66 7.62 -13.50
CA SER A 309 -10.44 6.46 -14.37
C SER A 309 -10.92 6.71 -15.81
N THR A 310 -11.89 7.61 -15.97
CA THR A 310 -12.48 8.00 -17.26
C THR A 310 -11.66 9.01 -18.05
N PHE A 311 -10.50 9.44 -17.52
CA PHE A 311 -9.60 10.39 -18.15
C PHE A 311 -9.22 9.94 -19.57
N ASP A 312 -9.37 10.87 -20.51
CA ASP A 312 -9.02 10.64 -21.89
C ASP A 312 -8.38 11.86 -22.57
N VAL A 313 -7.53 11.60 -23.57
CA VAL A 313 -6.90 12.64 -24.39
C VAL A 313 -7.03 12.21 -25.85
N SER A 314 -7.51 13.14 -26.66
CA SER A 314 -7.80 12.93 -28.07
C SER A 314 -7.35 14.15 -28.89
N ASP A 315 -7.59 14.10 -30.20
CA ASP A 315 -7.29 15.20 -31.13
C ASP A 315 -5.83 15.69 -31.05
N GLY A 316 -4.90 14.75 -31.25
CA GLY A 316 -3.45 15.05 -31.25
C GLY A 316 -2.97 15.70 -29.96
N ASN A 317 -3.35 15.16 -28.80
CA ASN A 317 -2.98 15.64 -27.47
C ASN A 317 -3.54 17.01 -27.05
N LYS A 318 -4.56 17.54 -27.76
CA LYS A 318 -5.15 18.86 -27.46
C LYS A 318 -6.46 18.80 -26.71
N LYS A 319 -7.23 17.72 -26.85
CA LYS A 319 -8.57 17.61 -26.26
C LYS A 319 -8.57 16.63 -25.11
N ILE A 320 -8.63 17.15 -23.89
CA ILE A 320 -8.79 16.38 -22.66
C ILE A 320 -10.27 16.19 -22.37
N THR A 321 -10.67 14.98 -22.01
CA THR A 321 -12.02 14.66 -21.54
C THR A 321 -11.96 13.98 -20.17
N LEU A 322 -12.84 14.36 -19.26
CA LEU A 322 -12.94 13.81 -17.90
C LEU A 322 -14.40 13.70 -17.45
N GLY A 323 -14.72 12.66 -16.68
CA GLY A 323 -16.07 12.38 -16.21
C GLY A 323 -16.98 11.82 -17.31
N LYS A 324 -16.46 10.96 -18.18
CA LYS A 324 -17.33 10.20 -19.10
C LYS A 324 -18.21 9.25 -18.27
N PRO A 325 -19.46 8.96 -18.69
CA PRO A 325 -20.28 8.00 -17.97
C PRO A 325 -19.67 6.60 -18.00
N VAL A 326 -19.60 5.94 -16.84
CA VAL A 326 -19.22 4.53 -16.75
C VAL A 326 -20.47 3.69 -17.00
N SER A 327 -20.59 3.08 -18.17
CA SER A 327 -21.83 2.45 -18.63
C SER A 327 -22.36 1.37 -17.68
N ASN A 328 -21.48 0.54 -17.12
CA ASN A 328 -21.87 -0.51 -16.17
C ASN A 328 -22.41 0.08 -14.86
N HIS A 329 -21.84 1.19 -14.38
CA HIS A 329 -22.36 1.89 -13.20
C HIS A 329 -23.75 2.47 -13.45
N VAL A 330 -23.93 3.14 -14.58
CA VAL A 330 -25.24 3.72 -14.95
C VAL A 330 -26.30 2.63 -15.10
N TYR A 331 -25.95 1.50 -15.72
CA TYR A 331 -26.87 0.36 -15.85
C TYR A 331 -27.29 -0.17 -14.48
N LEU A 332 -26.32 -0.45 -13.60
CA LEU A 332 -26.57 -0.99 -12.27
C LEU A 332 -27.42 -0.05 -11.41
N LEU A 333 -27.12 1.25 -11.43
CA LEU A 333 -27.82 2.23 -10.60
C LEU A 333 -29.24 2.54 -11.09
N ARG A 334 -29.55 2.28 -12.37
CA ARG A 334 -30.93 2.39 -12.84
C ARG A 334 -31.84 1.31 -12.28
N GLU A 335 -31.27 0.20 -11.80
CA GLU A 335 -32.02 -0.88 -11.17
C GLU A 335 -32.15 -0.71 -9.65
N ARG A 336 -31.08 -0.24 -8.98
CA ARG A 336 -31.04 -0.18 -7.50
C ARG A 336 -30.02 0.83 -6.98
N PHE A 337 -30.26 1.29 -5.74
CA PHE A 337 -29.38 2.17 -4.96
C PHE A 337 -29.19 1.60 -3.54
N ILE A 338 -28.07 1.93 -2.92
CA ILE A 338 -27.88 1.91 -1.47
C ILE A 338 -28.58 3.15 -0.90
N PRO A 339 -29.20 3.10 0.29
CA PRO A 339 -29.63 4.32 0.96
C PRO A 339 -28.45 5.28 1.17
N LEU A 340 -28.58 6.55 0.80
CA LEU A 340 -27.46 7.50 0.80
C LEU A 340 -26.79 7.62 2.18
N ALA A 341 -27.57 7.53 3.25
CA ALA A 341 -27.04 7.58 4.61
C ALA A 341 -26.14 6.37 4.94
N ASP A 342 -26.36 5.22 4.31
CA ASP A 342 -25.54 4.02 4.48
C ASP A 342 -24.29 4.11 3.60
N LEU A 343 -24.43 4.60 2.35
CA LEU A 343 -23.30 4.88 1.45
C LEU A 343 -22.24 5.75 2.13
N LEU A 344 -22.66 6.85 2.76
CA LEU A 344 -21.77 7.81 3.41
C LEU A 344 -21.09 7.26 4.69
N ARG A 345 -21.56 6.13 5.22
CA ARG A 345 -21.01 5.47 6.43
C ARG A 345 -20.15 4.25 6.13
N VAL A 346 -19.99 3.87 4.86
CA VAL A 346 -19.11 2.78 4.47
C VAL A 346 -17.67 3.10 4.89
N THR A 347 -17.02 2.11 5.50
CA THR A 347 -15.62 2.13 5.91
C THR A 347 -14.88 0.96 5.26
N HIS A 348 -13.55 0.90 5.36
CA HIS A 348 -12.75 -0.19 4.81
C HIS A 348 -13.11 -1.58 5.39
N ASP A 349 -13.69 -1.64 6.59
CA ASP A 349 -14.16 -2.90 7.20
C ASP A 349 -15.57 -3.32 6.74
N SER A 350 -16.27 -2.45 6.02
CA SER A 350 -17.65 -2.74 5.60
C SER A 350 -17.70 -3.83 4.54
N PRO A 351 -18.69 -4.75 4.60
CA PRO A 351 -18.87 -5.78 3.57
C PRO A 351 -19.07 -5.20 2.16
N ALA A 352 -19.72 -4.03 2.04
CA ALA A 352 -19.92 -3.32 0.79
C ALA A 352 -18.62 -2.80 0.16
N TYR A 353 -17.56 -2.61 0.95
CA TYR A 353 -16.24 -2.20 0.47
C TYR A 353 -15.43 -3.40 -0.04
N ASN A 354 -15.45 -4.49 0.74
CA ASN A 354 -14.63 -5.70 0.54
C ASN A 354 -15.21 -6.69 -0.48
N GLU A 355 -15.94 -6.20 -1.47
CA GLU A 355 -16.43 -7.02 -2.59
C GLU A 355 -15.28 -7.46 -3.50
N ARG A 356 -15.34 -8.69 -4.02
CA ARG A 356 -14.23 -9.31 -4.77
C ARG A 356 -13.81 -8.54 -6.02
N ASP A 357 -14.77 -7.98 -6.76
CA ASP A 357 -14.54 -7.43 -8.10
C ASP A 357 -14.56 -5.89 -8.15
N LYS A 358 -14.62 -5.20 -6.98
CA LYS A 358 -14.64 -3.73 -6.82
C LYS A 358 -15.51 -2.93 -7.84
N SER A 359 -16.46 -3.60 -8.49
CA SER A 359 -17.39 -3.04 -9.48
C SER A 359 -18.82 -3.02 -8.94
N GLY A 360 -18.93 -3.10 -7.62
CA GLY A 360 -20.17 -3.24 -6.87
C GLY A 360 -21.03 -1.99 -6.92
N ILE A 361 -22.24 -2.11 -6.36
CA ILE A 361 -23.17 -0.99 -6.24
C ILE A 361 -22.57 0.17 -5.43
N PHE A 362 -21.70 -0.11 -4.46
CA PHE A 362 -20.98 0.90 -3.70
C PHE A 362 -20.08 1.80 -4.57
N TYR A 363 -19.27 1.20 -5.44
CA TYR A 363 -18.36 1.92 -6.34
C TYR A 363 -19.15 2.71 -7.39
N ALA A 364 -20.19 2.08 -7.95
CA ALA A 364 -21.09 2.73 -8.90
C ALA A 364 -21.76 3.97 -8.30
N GLU A 365 -22.35 3.85 -7.11
CA GLU A 365 -23.07 4.95 -6.47
C GLU A 365 -22.13 6.04 -5.96
N SER A 366 -20.94 5.65 -5.47
CA SER A 366 -19.86 6.57 -5.13
C SER A 366 -19.44 7.42 -6.33
N TRP A 367 -19.23 6.79 -7.48
CA TRP A 367 -18.99 7.47 -8.76
C TRP A 367 -20.13 8.43 -9.11
N ALA A 368 -21.39 7.97 -9.04
CA ALA A 368 -22.53 8.78 -9.42
C ALA A 368 -22.69 10.01 -8.51
N LEU A 369 -22.47 9.85 -7.20
CA LEU A 369 -22.52 10.96 -6.25
C LEU A 369 -21.40 11.97 -6.51
N VAL A 370 -20.15 11.53 -6.68
CA VAL A 370 -19.03 12.42 -7.02
C VAL A 370 -19.29 13.13 -8.35
N HIS A 371 -19.73 12.40 -9.37
CA HIS A 371 -20.04 12.97 -10.68
C HIS A 371 -21.17 14.01 -10.60
N TYR A 372 -22.25 13.71 -9.86
CA TYR A 372 -23.33 14.66 -9.59
C TYR A 372 -22.85 15.90 -8.84
N LEU A 373 -22.01 15.77 -7.82
CA LEU A 373 -21.53 16.89 -7.03
C LEU A 373 -20.55 17.78 -7.80
N LEU A 374 -19.72 17.19 -8.66
CA LEU A 374 -18.72 17.92 -9.44
C LEU A 374 -19.29 18.56 -10.72
N GLN A 375 -20.15 17.84 -11.44
CA GLN A 375 -20.62 18.25 -12.76
C GLN A 375 -22.13 18.42 -12.86
N GLY A 376 -22.90 17.79 -11.98
CA GLY A 376 -24.35 17.91 -11.92
C GLY A 376 -24.78 19.37 -11.82
N ASP A 377 -25.85 19.70 -12.54
CA ASP A 377 -26.46 21.04 -12.56
C ASP A 377 -25.44 22.17 -12.80
N LYS A 378 -24.45 21.93 -13.68
CA LYS A 378 -23.34 22.84 -14.03
C LYS A 378 -22.36 23.09 -12.87
N GLY A 379 -22.12 22.09 -12.03
CA GLY A 379 -21.13 22.15 -10.95
C GLY A 379 -21.54 23.03 -9.77
N GLN A 380 -22.83 23.33 -9.60
CA GLN A 380 -23.34 24.19 -8.53
C GLN A 380 -23.00 23.69 -7.12
N ARG A 381 -22.67 22.40 -6.97
CA ARG A 381 -22.41 21.76 -5.67
C ARG A 381 -20.92 21.63 -5.32
N VAL A 382 -20.00 22.06 -6.18
CA VAL A 382 -18.55 21.97 -5.92
C VAL A 382 -18.17 22.71 -4.62
N ALA A 383 -18.71 23.91 -4.40
CA ALA A 383 -18.48 24.67 -3.17
C ALA A 383 -19.07 23.98 -1.93
N GLN A 384 -20.23 23.32 -2.07
CA GLN A 384 -20.87 22.56 -0.99
C GLN A 384 -20.04 21.33 -0.63
N LEU A 385 -19.49 20.61 -1.63
CA LEU A 385 -18.59 19.48 -1.41
C LEU A 385 -17.31 19.90 -0.67
N ALA A 386 -16.69 21.02 -1.07
CA ALA A 386 -15.54 21.57 -0.36
C ALA A 386 -15.88 21.94 1.10
N GLN A 387 -17.04 22.56 1.33
CA GLN A 387 -17.54 22.86 2.68
C GLN A 387 -17.77 21.59 3.49
N PHE A 388 -18.39 20.56 2.90
CA PHE A 388 -18.62 19.27 3.54
C PHE A 388 -17.32 18.63 4.01
N SER A 389 -16.30 18.58 3.15
CA SER A 389 -14.97 18.06 3.49
C SER A 389 -14.31 18.86 4.63
N ALA A 390 -14.45 20.19 4.63
CA ALA A 390 -13.89 21.04 5.68
C ALA A 390 -14.58 20.83 7.03
N LEU A 391 -15.91 20.64 7.04
CA LEU A 391 -16.68 20.36 8.27
C LEU A 391 -16.29 19.01 8.87
N LEU A 392 -16.15 17.97 8.05
CA LEU A 392 -15.64 16.67 8.50
C LEU A 392 -14.23 16.78 9.10
N SER A 393 -13.34 17.50 8.41
CA SER A 393 -11.96 17.72 8.89
C SER A 393 -11.90 18.49 10.21
N SER A 394 -12.92 19.30 10.52
CA SER A 394 -13.04 20.01 11.80
C SER A 394 -13.57 19.16 12.96
N GLY A 395 -13.88 17.87 12.71
CA GLY A 395 -14.36 16.93 13.71
C GLY A 395 -15.87 16.96 13.95
N LYS A 396 -16.65 17.62 13.08
CA LYS A 396 -18.13 17.55 13.12
C LYS A 396 -18.61 16.17 12.69
N THR A 397 -19.79 15.78 13.16
CA THR A 397 -20.39 14.52 12.75
C THR A 397 -20.77 14.55 11.27
N LEU A 398 -20.92 13.36 10.67
CA LEU A 398 -21.35 13.21 9.28
C LEU A 398 -22.69 13.93 9.01
N ASP A 399 -23.68 13.71 9.88
CA ASP A 399 -25.03 14.25 9.72
C ASP A 399 -25.06 15.78 9.84
N GLU A 400 -24.35 16.36 10.82
CA GLU A 400 -24.22 17.82 10.95
C GLU A 400 -23.49 18.43 9.76
N SER A 401 -22.40 17.80 9.31
CA SER A 401 -21.60 18.26 8.19
C SER A 401 -22.41 18.26 6.90
N PHE A 402 -23.18 17.19 6.66
CA PHE A 402 -24.01 17.05 5.48
C PHE A 402 -25.12 18.10 5.43
N GLN A 403 -25.89 18.22 6.53
CA GLN A 403 -26.99 19.17 6.61
C GLN A 403 -26.50 20.62 6.44
N GLN A 404 -25.37 20.96 7.06
CA GLN A 404 -24.81 22.31 6.99
C GLN A 404 -24.24 22.65 5.60
N ALA A 405 -23.60 21.70 4.93
CA ALA A 405 -22.98 21.92 3.61
C ALA A 405 -23.99 21.90 2.46
N PHE A 406 -24.86 20.89 2.42
CA PHE A 406 -25.78 20.69 1.30
C PHE A 406 -27.13 21.37 1.51
N GLN A 407 -27.44 21.82 2.74
CA GLN A 407 -28.69 22.48 3.11
C GLN A 407 -29.93 21.65 2.78
N MET A 408 -29.81 20.32 2.89
CA MET A 408 -30.89 19.36 2.66
C MET A 408 -30.63 18.07 3.42
N ASP A 409 -31.67 17.26 3.59
CA ASP A 409 -31.55 15.92 4.17
C ASP A 409 -31.09 14.88 3.14
N TYR A 410 -30.69 13.70 3.64
CA TYR A 410 -30.23 12.60 2.79
C TYR A 410 -31.27 12.16 1.76
N LYS A 411 -32.56 12.09 2.15
CA LYS A 411 -33.64 11.64 1.25
C LYS A 411 -33.83 12.58 0.06
N THR A 412 -33.66 13.88 0.27
CA THR A 412 -33.77 14.88 -0.79
C THR A 412 -32.60 14.77 -1.75
N MET A 413 -31.37 14.61 -1.25
CA MET A 413 -30.19 14.39 -2.09
C MET A 413 -30.28 13.06 -2.86
N GLU A 414 -30.71 11.98 -2.20
CA GLU A 414 -30.88 10.66 -2.80
C GLU A 414 -31.85 10.71 -3.98
N LYS A 415 -33.01 11.37 -3.81
CA LYS A 415 -33.96 11.58 -4.92
C LYS A 415 -33.35 12.39 -6.06
N ALA A 416 -32.57 13.42 -5.77
CA ALA A 416 -31.89 14.21 -6.78
C ALA A 416 -30.85 13.37 -7.55
N LEU A 417 -30.08 12.53 -6.85
CA LEU A 417 -29.11 11.62 -7.43
C LEU A 417 -29.78 10.54 -8.29
N GLN A 418 -30.88 9.94 -7.81
CA GLN A 418 -31.68 8.99 -8.58
C GLN A 418 -32.19 9.62 -9.88
N GLN A 419 -32.77 10.82 -9.81
CA GLN A 419 -33.21 11.56 -11.00
C GLN A 419 -32.05 11.89 -11.94
N TYR A 420 -30.87 12.19 -11.41
CA TYR A 420 -29.67 12.43 -12.19
C TYR A 420 -29.23 11.20 -12.98
N VAL A 421 -29.20 10.02 -12.36
CA VAL A 421 -28.82 8.75 -13.00
C VAL A 421 -29.80 8.30 -14.10
N GLN A 422 -31.07 8.72 -14.01
CA GLN A 422 -32.08 8.45 -15.04
C GLN A 422 -31.94 9.33 -16.29
N ARG A 423 -31.06 10.33 -16.30
CA ARG A 423 -30.82 11.16 -17.49
C ARG A 423 -30.24 10.33 -18.64
N SER A 424 -30.61 10.68 -19.87
CA SER A 424 -30.08 10.05 -21.08
C SER A 424 -28.67 10.54 -21.45
N THR A 425 -28.29 11.72 -20.95
CA THR A 425 -26.98 12.33 -21.19
C THR A 425 -26.38 12.81 -19.88
N TYR A 426 -25.06 12.73 -19.80
CA TYR A 426 -24.28 13.18 -18.65
C TYR A 426 -23.38 14.33 -19.10
N PRO A 427 -23.24 15.39 -18.27
CA PRO A 427 -22.16 16.34 -18.49
C PRO A 427 -20.82 15.60 -18.44
N GLY A 428 -19.86 16.13 -19.18
CA GLY A 428 -18.45 15.74 -19.13
C GLY A 428 -17.63 17.02 -19.20
N THR A 429 -16.46 17.02 -18.57
CA THR A 429 -15.56 18.16 -18.66
C THR A 429 -14.62 17.94 -19.84
N THR A 430 -14.63 18.88 -20.78
CA THR A 430 -13.72 18.86 -21.93
C THR A 430 -12.90 20.15 -21.92
N PHE A 431 -11.59 20.00 -21.99
CA PHE A 431 -10.66 21.11 -22.13
C PHE A 431 -9.96 21.00 -23.47
N GLU A 432 -10.02 22.06 -24.27
CA GLU A 432 -9.22 22.19 -25.48
C GLU A 432 -8.02 23.08 -25.17
N LEU A 433 -6.84 22.51 -25.34
CA LEU A 433 -5.59 23.21 -25.11
C LEU A 433 -5.14 23.91 -26.39
N LYS A 434 -4.59 25.12 -26.23
CA LYS A 434 -4.01 25.88 -27.35
C LYS A 434 -2.83 25.16 -27.99
N GLN A 435 -2.10 24.38 -27.19
CA GLN A 435 -0.96 23.58 -27.61
C GLN A 435 -1.13 22.14 -27.09
N PRO A 436 -0.64 21.14 -27.82
CA PRO A 436 -0.72 19.75 -27.38
C PRO A 436 0.08 19.52 -26.09
N LEU A 437 -0.41 18.63 -25.21
CA LEU A 437 0.37 18.15 -24.07
C LEU A 437 1.44 17.17 -24.52
N GLU A 438 2.58 17.71 -24.90
CA GLU A 438 3.76 16.96 -25.30
C GLU A 438 4.73 16.83 -24.14
N PHE A 439 4.97 15.60 -23.69
CA PHE A 439 5.96 15.27 -22.67
C PHE A 439 7.09 14.40 -23.22
N ASP A 440 6.92 13.82 -24.40
CA ASP A 440 7.87 12.89 -25.00
C ASP A 440 9.25 13.54 -25.25
N THR A 441 9.25 14.82 -25.63
CA THR A 441 10.48 15.59 -25.89
C THR A 441 11.34 15.82 -24.63
N GLU A 442 10.76 15.71 -23.43
CA GLU A 442 11.47 15.82 -22.15
C GLU A 442 12.03 14.47 -21.68
N MET A 443 11.62 13.36 -22.29
CA MET A 443 11.99 12.02 -21.84
C MET A 443 13.35 11.57 -22.35
N GLN A 444 14.15 11.01 -21.44
CA GLN A 444 15.48 10.51 -21.71
C GLN A 444 15.51 8.98 -21.71
N THR A 445 16.05 8.39 -22.78
CA THR A 445 16.16 6.94 -22.91
C THR A 445 17.59 6.47 -22.71
N ARG A 446 17.77 5.33 -22.06
CA ARG A 446 19.01 4.54 -22.14
C ARG A 446 18.70 3.04 -22.26
N PRO A 447 19.57 2.25 -22.91
CA PRO A 447 19.48 0.80 -22.82
C PRO A 447 19.76 0.33 -21.38
N LEU A 448 19.12 -0.78 -21.00
CA LEU A 448 19.43 -1.53 -19.78
C LEU A 448 20.21 -2.78 -20.14
N SER A 449 21.21 -3.10 -19.31
CA SER A 449 21.81 -4.43 -19.33
C SER A 449 20.80 -5.49 -18.90
N GLU A 450 21.03 -6.75 -19.27
CA GLU A 450 20.20 -7.85 -18.78
C GLU A 450 20.25 -7.96 -17.26
N ALA A 451 21.39 -7.67 -16.63
CA ALA A 451 21.53 -7.68 -15.18
C ALA A 451 20.60 -6.65 -14.51
N GLU A 452 20.56 -5.42 -15.02
CA GLU A 452 19.64 -4.37 -14.52
C GLU A 452 18.18 -4.76 -14.73
N ALA A 453 17.81 -5.27 -15.91
CA ALA A 453 16.45 -5.73 -16.17
C ALA A 453 16.01 -6.83 -15.19
N GLN A 454 16.87 -7.81 -14.95
CA GLN A 454 16.66 -8.86 -13.96
C GLN A 454 16.52 -8.29 -12.54
N ALA A 455 17.29 -7.25 -12.19
CA ALA A 455 17.17 -6.58 -10.91
C ALA A 455 15.80 -5.89 -10.72
N TYR A 456 15.30 -5.13 -11.71
CA TYR A 456 13.96 -4.52 -11.66
C TYR A 456 12.84 -5.57 -11.54
N LEU A 457 12.93 -6.66 -12.29
CA LEU A 457 11.93 -7.74 -12.24
C LEU A 457 11.96 -8.48 -10.90
N GLY A 458 13.15 -8.74 -10.36
CA GLY A 458 13.32 -9.31 -9.03
C GLY A 458 12.77 -8.39 -7.94
N ASP A 459 13.02 -7.09 -8.03
CA ASP A 459 12.51 -6.10 -7.09
C ASP A 459 10.97 -6.02 -7.11
N LEU A 460 10.36 -5.97 -8.31
CA LEU A 460 8.90 -6.05 -8.47
C LEU A 460 8.31 -7.30 -7.80
N LEU A 461 8.95 -8.46 -7.97
CA LEU A 461 8.50 -9.71 -7.34
C LEU A 461 8.58 -9.65 -5.81
N TYR A 462 9.60 -8.98 -5.25
CA TYR A 462 9.67 -8.75 -3.80
C TYR A 462 8.46 -7.93 -3.30
N HIS A 463 8.14 -6.84 -4.00
CA HIS A 463 7.03 -5.94 -3.65
C HIS A 463 5.64 -6.54 -3.87
N THR A 464 5.52 -7.53 -4.74
CA THR A 464 4.28 -8.30 -4.94
C THR A 464 4.19 -9.55 -4.06
N ASN A 465 4.97 -9.59 -2.97
CA ASN A 465 5.02 -10.67 -1.98
C ASN A 465 5.45 -12.05 -2.53
N ARG A 466 6.31 -12.06 -3.55
CA ARG A 466 6.84 -13.26 -4.22
C ARG A 466 8.36 -13.36 -4.06
N ALA A 467 8.82 -13.34 -2.82
CA ALA A 467 10.25 -13.26 -2.48
C ALA A 467 11.08 -14.48 -2.95
N ASP A 468 10.48 -15.66 -3.00
CA ASP A 468 11.18 -16.87 -3.49
C ASP A 468 11.48 -16.78 -4.99
N GLU A 469 10.56 -16.23 -5.78
CA GLU A 469 10.77 -15.99 -7.21
C GLU A 469 11.71 -14.81 -7.43
N SER A 470 11.56 -13.74 -6.64
CA SER A 470 12.47 -12.58 -6.61
C SER A 470 13.94 -13.01 -6.48
N GLU A 471 14.24 -13.95 -5.58
CA GLU A 471 15.61 -14.45 -5.38
C GLU A 471 16.24 -14.99 -6.67
N ALA A 472 15.48 -15.70 -7.50
CA ALA A 472 16.00 -16.28 -8.74
C ALA A 472 16.46 -15.20 -9.72
N TYR A 473 15.63 -14.17 -9.94
CA TYR A 473 15.95 -13.03 -10.80
C TYR A 473 17.16 -12.23 -10.26
N LEU A 474 17.19 -11.99 -8.95
CA LEU A 474 18.27 -11.21 -8.33
C LEU A 474 19.61 -11.96 -8.33
N LYS A 475 19.60 -13.29 -8.13
CA LYS A 475 20.80 -14.11 -8.31
C LYS A 475 21.30 -14.13 -9.75
N GLN A 476 20.37 -14.17 -10.72
CA GLN A 476 20.75 -14.08 -12.12
C GLN A 476 21.36 -12.72 -12.44
N ALA A 477 20.78 -11.63 -11.92
CA ALA A 477 21.35 -10.29 -12.02
C ALA A 477 22.79 -10.23 -11.50
N LEU A 478 23.04 -10.75 -10.28
CA LEU A 478 24.38 -10.79 -9.68
C LEU A 478 25.33 -11.80 -10.32
N THR A 479 24.82 -12.80 -11.04
CA THR A 479 25.67 -13.69 -11.86
C THR A 479 26.18 -12.95 -13.10
N LEU A 480 25.35 -12.08 -13.68
CA LEU A 480 25.68 -11.28 -14.87
C LEU A 480 26.51 -10.04 -14.52
N ALA A 481 26.26 -9.42 -13.38
CA ALA A 481 26.96 -8.25 -12.85
C ALA A 481 27.11 -8.38 -11.32
N PRO A 482 28.22 -8.95 -10.82
CA PRO A 482 28.42 -9.23 -9.40
C PRO A 482 28.42 -8.02 -8.45
N ASP A 483 28.61 -6.82 -8.98
CA ASP A 483 28.71 -5.54 -8.29
C ASP A 483 27.54 -4.61 -8.62
N LEU A 484 26.36 -5.17 -8.94
CA LEU A 484 25.16 -4.39 -9.25
C LEU A 484 24.42 -3.95 -7.97
N PRO A 485 24.49 -2.67 -7.55
CA PRO A 485 24.07 -2.25 -6.20
C PRO A 485 22.57 -2.42 -5.98
N MET A 486 21.75 -2.19 -7.01
CA MET A 486 20.31 -2.44 -6.96
C MET A 486 19.99 -3.92 -6.68
N ALA A 487 20.71 -4.85 -7.31
CA ALA A 487 20.48 -6.28 -7.11
C ALA A 487 20.98 -6.75 -5.75
N GLU A 488 22.11 -6.22 -5.27
CA GLU A 488 22.59 -6.46 -3.90
C GLU A 488 21.58 -5.94 -2.86
N ALA A 489 21.06 -4.73 -3.04
CA ALA A 489 20.08 -4.13 -2.15
C ALA A 489 18.77 -4.94 -2.09
N ALA A 490 18.19 -5.24 -3.26
CA ALA A 490 16.95 -6.01 -3.35
C ALA A 490 17.13 -7.44 -2.81
N LEU A 491 18.27 -8.10 -3.09
CA LEU A 491 18.55 -9.43 -2.54
C LEU A 491 18.76 -9.35 -1.02
N GLY A 492 19.39 -8.30 -0.53
CA GLY A 492 19.49 -7.98 0.89
C GLY A 492 18.13 -7.98 1.58
N ARG A 493 17.13 -7.28 1.00
CA ARG A 493 15.75 -7.30 1.52
C ARG A 493 15.09 -8.68 1.44
N VAL A 494 15.30 -9.43 0.36
CA VAL A 494 14.84 -10.83 0.28
C VAL A 494 15.42 -11.66 1.44
N ARG A 495 16.70 -11.48 1.77
CA ARG A 495 17.33 -12.13 2.93
C ARG A 495 16.72 -11.69 4.26
N VAL A 496 16.37 -10.41 4.42
CA VAL A 496 15.62 -9.92 5.61
C VAL A 496 14.30 -10.68 5.76
N ARG A 497 13.50 -10.81 4.69
CA ARG A 497 12.22 -11.54 4.73
C ARG A 497 12.40 -13.03 5.04
N GLN A 498 13.49 -13.63 4.59
CA GLN A 498 13.89 -14.99 4.91
C GLN A 498 14.53 -15.15 6.30
N LYS A 499 14.63 -14.07 7.09
CA LYS A 499 15.30 -14.02 8.40
C LYS A 499 16.79 -14.38 8.36
N ARG A 500 17.43 -14.24 7.20
CA ARG A 500 18.88 -14.45 6.98
C ARG A 500 19.63 -13.13 7.16
N TYR A 501 19.59 -12.60 8.38
CA TYR A 501 20.00 -11.22 8.66
C TYR A 501 21.49 -10.94 8.43
N ASP A 502 22.38 -11.90 8.73
CA ASP A 502 23.83 -11.69 8.51
C ASP A 502 24.17 -11.54 7.02
N GLU A 503 23.52 -12.33 6.16
CA GLU A 503 23.65 -12.21 4.70
C GLU A 503 23.02 -10.92 4.18
N ALA A 504 21.84 -10.55 4.72
CA ALA A 504 21.19 -9.30 4.38
C ALA A 504 22.12 -8.11 4.67
N ARG A 505 22.66 -8.04 5.89
CA ARG A 505 23.55 -6.96 6.32
C ARG A 505 24.79 -6.85 5.44
N LYS A 506 25.37 -8.00 5.05
CA LYS A 506 26.53 -8.02 4.14
C LYS A 506 26.18 -7.43 2.78
N LEU A 507 25.11 -7.92 2.14
CA LEU A 507 24.68 -7.44 0.82
C LEU A 507 24.31 -5.96 0.84
N LEU A 508 23.61 -5.51 1.89
CA LEU A 508 23.20 -4.13 2.04
C LEU A 508 24.37 -3.19 2.31
N ALA A 509 25.37 -3.62 3.08
CA ALA A 509 26.60 -2.86 3.26
C ALA A 509 27.40 -2.75 1.96
N GLN A 510 27.41 -3.78 1.11
CA GLN A 510 28.01 -3.72 -0.23
C GLN A 510 27.28 -2.71 -1.13
N ALA A 511 25.94 -2.74 -1.13
CA ALA A 511 25.14 -1.78 -1.88
C ALA A 511 25.38 -0.32 -1.44
N VAL A 512 25.47 -0.06 -0.12
CA VAL A 512 25.82 1.26 0.44
C VAL A 512 27.24 1.68 0.01
N ALA A 513 28.21 0.76 0.04
CA ALA A 513 29.58 1.07 -0.36
C ALA A 513 29.70 1.37 -1.86
N ALA A 514 28.94 0.67 -2.70
CA ALA A 514 28.96 0.84 -4.15
C ALA A 514 28.21 2.11 -4.59
N GLU A 515 27.08 2.45 -3.96
CA GLU A 515 26.32 3.68 -4.22
C GLU A 515 26.01 4.47 -2.93
N PRO A 516 26.98 5.21 -2.36
CA PRO A 516 26.79 5.98 -1.11
C PRO A 516 25.79 7.15 -1.20
N GLN A 517 25.18 7.37 -2.36
CA GLN A 517 24.15 8.39 -2.59
C GLN A 517 22.75 7.79 -2.73
N ASN A 518 22.64 6.47 -2.65
CA ASN A 518 21.36 5.77 -2.71
C ASN A 518 20.72 5.73 -1.32
N TYR A 519 19.77 6.63 -1.06
CA TYR A 519 19.09 6.73 0.23
C TYR A 519 18.41 5.42 0.66
N LEU A 520 17.91 4.62 -0.30
CA LEU A 520 17.26 3.35 -0.01
C LEU A 520 18.25 2.31 0.52
N ALA A 521 19.49 2.27 0.00
CA ALA A 521 20.50 1.34 0.48
C ALA A 521 20.82 1.57 1.97
N HIS A 522 20.95 2.85 2.37
CA HIS A 522 21.13 3.24 3.78
C HIS A 522 19.92 2.84 4.64
N PHE A 523 18.70 3.15 4.18
CA PHE A 523 17.48 2.77 4.89
C PHE A 523 17.34 1.26 5.06
N TYR A 524 17.54 0.47 4.00
CA TYR A 524 17.42 -0.99 4.07
C TYR A 524 18.46 -1.61 5.00
N LEU A 525 19.68 -1.06 5.06
CA LEU A 525 20.69 -1.50 6.02
C LEU A 525 20.21 -1.28 7.46
N ALA A 526 19.66 -0.10 7.76
CA ALA A 526 19.07 0.18 9.08
C ALA A 526 17.85 -0.73 9.37
N GLU A 527 17.01 -1.00 8.36
CA GLU A 527 15.87 -1.91 8.50
C GLU A 527 16.33 -3.34 8.79
N ALA A 528 17.37 -3.83 8.11
CA ALA A 528 17.92 -5.16 8.35
C ALA A 528 18.45 -5.31 9.78
N LEU A 529 19.13 -4.28 10.30
CA LEU A 529 19.60 -4.23 11.68
C LEU A 529 18.44 -4.20 12.69
N ASN A 530 17.39 -3.43 12.40
CA ASN A 530 16.15 -3.45 13.18
C ASN A 530 15.58 -4.86 13.26
N ARG A 531 15.30 -5.47 12.09
CA ARG A 531 14.68 -6.80 11.99
C ARG A 531 15.52 -7.89 12.64
N GLN A 532 16.86 -7.78 12.62
CA GLN A 532 17.77 -8.69 13.32
C GLN A 532 17.66 -8.57 14.84
N THR A 533 17.34 -7.37 15.35
CA THR A 533 17.29 -7.07 16.79
C THR A 533 15.93 -7.43 17.39
N LEU A 534 14.86 -7.44 16.60
CA LEU A 534 13.52 -7.83 17.05
C LEU A 534 13.50 -9.27 17.60
N GLY A 535 12.81 -9.46 18.72
CA GLY A 535 12.55 -10.77 19.32
C GLY A 535 11.54 -11.60 18.52
N PRO A 536 11.25 -12.86 18.95
CA PRO A 536 10.30 -13.76 18.30
C PRO A 536 8.87 -13.21 18.18
N ASP A 537 8.51 -12.25 19.04
CA ASP A 537 7.24 -11.53 19.11
C ASP A 537 7.23 -10.23 18.29
N ASN A 538 8.28 -9.99 17.48
CA ASN A 538 8.52 -8.72 16.78
C ASN A 538 8.63 -7.51 17.71
N MET A 539 8.99 -7.70 18.99
CA MET A 539 9.23 -6.62 19.93
C MET A 539 10.72 -6.43 20.19
N VAL A 540 11.09 -5.20 20.54
CA VAL A 540 12.43 -4.84 21.03
C VAL A 540 12.26 -3.93 22.23
N THR A 541 12.93 -4.27 23.32
CA THR A 541 12.92 -3.47 24.56
C THR A 541 14.03 -2.43 24.58
N GLN A 542 15.18 -2.75 23.98
CA GLN A 542 16.33 -1.86 23.84
C GLN A 542 17.23 -2.34 22.70
N TYR A 543 17.76 -1.42 21.91
CA TYR A 543 18.81 -1.72 20.92
C TYR A 543 20.19 -1.71 21.57
N PRO A 544 21.08 -2.65 21.21
CA PRO A 544 22.49 -2.56 21.57
C PRO A 544 23.10 -1.23 21.09
N ALA A 545 23.97 -0.61 21.89
CA ALA A 545 24.52 0.72 21.61
C ALA A 545 25.22 0.83 20.24
N GLU A 546 25.97 -0.21 19.84
CA GLU A 546 26.61 -0.28 18.52
C GLU A 546 25.57 -0.29 17.39
N VAL A 547 24.56 -1.15 17.51
CA VAL A 547 23.47 -1.26 16.52
C VAL A 547 22.69 0.06 16.42
N ALA A 548 22.34 0.66 17.56
CA ALA A 548 21.66 1.95 17.61
C ALA A 548 22.48 3.06 16.94
N THR A 549 23.80 3.10 17.18
CA THR A 549 24.72 4.08 16.57
C THR A 549 24.76 3.93 15.06
N THR A 550 24.92 2.70 14.55
CA THR A 550 24.92 2.45 13.11
C THR A 550 23.58 2.79 12.49
N MET A 551 22.47 2.30 13.05
CA MET A 551 21.12 2.61 12.55
C MET A 551 20.88 4.12 12.49
N ARG A 552 21.23 4.86 13.54
CA ARG A 552 21.08 6.31 13.58
C ARG A 552 21.88 7.01 12.47
N ALA A 553 23.12 6.58 12.22
CA ALA A 553 23.95 7.13 11.16
C ALA A 553 23.36 6.87 9.76
N GLU A 554 22.97 5.62 9.48
CA GLU A 554 22.38 5.22 8.20
C GLU A 554 21.03 5.94 7.95
N LEU A 555 20.17 6.04 8.97
CA LEU A 555 18.88 6.71 8.86
C LEU A 555 19.04 8.23 8.66
N LYS A 556 19.94 8.88 9.40
CA LYS A 556 20.26 10.30 9.18
C LYS A 556 20.80 10.52 7.77
N LYS A 557 21.64 9.61 7.24
CA LYS A 557 22.13 9.71 5.87
C LYS A 557 21.02 9.51 4.82
N SER A 558 20.10 8.57 5.05
CA SER A 558 18.92 8.39 4.20
C SER A 558 18.06 9.66 4.17
N ILE A 559 17.83 10.31 5.32
CA ILE A 559 17.06 11.55 5.41
C ILE A 559 17.78 12.71 4.70
N GLU A 560 19.10 12.81 4.87
CA GLU A 560 19.92 13.82 4.16
C GLU A 560 19.81 13.69 2.65
N LEU A 561 19.88 12.46 2.13
CA LEU A 561 19.83 12.16 0.69
C LEU A 561 18.42 12.30 0.11
N ASN A 562 17.38 11.98 0.88
CA ASN A 562 15.99 12.19 0.49
C ASN A 562 15.13 12.65 1.68
N PRO A 563 15.01 13.98 1.89
CA PRO A 563 14.21 14.54 2.98
C PRO A 563 12.71 14.23 2.90
N ASN A 564 12.22 13.79 1.74
CA ASN A 564 10.82 13.47 1.52
C ASN A 564 10.51 11.98 1.74
N PHE A 565 11.42 11.18 2.30
CA PHE A 565 11.20 9.75 2.54
C PHE A 565 10.78 9.44 3.99
N PRO A 566 9.47 9.29 4.30
CA PRO A 566 8.95 9.29 5.67
C PRO A 566 9.34 8.05 6.48
N GLU A 567 9.61 6.92 5.85
CA GLU A 567 9.97 5.66 6.50
C GLU A 567 11.30 5.77 7.26
N ALA A 568 12.25 6.57 6.77
CA ALA A 568 13.50 6.82 7.48
C ALA A 568 13.28 7.63 8.76
N TYR A 569 12.38 8.63 8.73
CA TYR A 569 11.97 9.36 9.94
C TYR A 569 11.28 8.41 10.92
N HIS A 570 10.38 7.55 10.43
CA HIS A 570 9.64 6.57 11.23
C HIS A 570 10.56 5.62 11.97
N LEU A 571 11.51 5.00 11.27
CA LEU A 571 12.42 4.05 11.89
C LEU A 571 13.39 4.74 12.86
N LEU A 572 13.80 6.00 12.60
CA LEU A 572 14.65 6.76 13.52
C LEU A 572 13.90 7.13 14.80
N ALA A 573 12.67 7.63 14.68
CA ALA A 573 11.85 7.92 15.86
C ALA A 573 11.48 6.65 16.65
N PHE A 574 11.31 5.51 15.97
CA PHE A 574 11.10 4.23 16.63
C PHE A 574 12.33 3.78 17.44
N LEU A 575 13.54 3.94 16.88
CA LEU A 575 14.80 3.69 17.58
C LEU A 575 14.89 4.54 18.86
N ASP A 576 14.64 5.84 18.74
CA ASP A 576 14.64 6.83 19.84
C ASP A 576 13.62 6.48 20.92
N LEU A 577 12.40 6.14 20.49
CA LEU A 577 11.31 5.74 21.38
C LEU A 577 11.67 4.50 22.20
N VAL A 578 12.23 3.46 21.56
CA VAL A 578 12.59 2.20 22.20
C VAL A 578 13.69 2.43 23.23
N ASN A 579 14.78 3.09 22.85
CA ASN A 579 15.90 3.36 23.75
C ASN A 579 15.59 4.43 24.81
N GLY A 580 14.53 5.23 24.63
CA GLY A 580 14.23 6.35 25.52
C GLY A 580 15.18 7.54 25.33
N GLU A 581 15.77 7.66 24.15
CA GLU A 581 16.75 8.68 23.77
C GLU A 581 16.08 9.71 22.85
N GLU A 582 16.61 10.95 22.80
CA GLU A 582 16.21 11.98 21.82
C GLU A 582 14.67 12.14 21.64
N LEU A 583 13.86 11.92 22.69
CA LEU A 583 12.39 11.83 22.56
C LEU A 583 11.72 13.11 22.01
N MET A 584 12.33 14.28 22.25
CA MET A 584 11.89 15.53 21.64
C MET A 584 12.10 15.49 20.12
N ASP A 585 13.26 15.05 19.66
CA ASP A 585 13.58 14.92 18.23
C ASP A 585 12.68 13.86 17.59
N ALA A 586 12.43 12.73 18.27
CA ALA A 586 11.45 11.72 17.83
C ALA A 586 10.04 12.30 17.60
N THR A 587 9.64 13.30 18.39
CA THR A 587 8.35 14.01 18.19
C THR A 587 8.38 14.84 16.90
N VAL A 588 9.49 15.53 16.64
CA VAL A 588 9.68 16.32 15.41
C VAL A 588 9.71 15.42 14.18
N LEU A 589 10.48 14.33 14.23
CA LEU A 589 10.57 13.32 13.18
C LEU A 589 9.17 12.79 12.82
N MET A 590 8.36 12.44 13.83
CA MET A 590 7.01 11.90 13.62
C MET A 590 5.99 12.92 13.19
N THR A 591 6.14 14.16 13.61
CA THR A 591 5.34 15.25 13.06
C THR A 591 5.65 15.43 11.56
N HIS A 592 6.93 15.36 11.16
CA HIS A 592 7.34 15.48 9.77
C HIS A 592 6.87 14.31 8.90
N ALA A 593 7.08 13.06 9.33
CA ALA A 593 6.63 11.87 8.60
C ALA A 593 5.11 11.91 8.31
N ARG A 594 4.34 12.40 9.27
CA ARG A 594 2.88 12.55 9.17
C ARG A 594 2.45 13.72 8.28
N LEU A 595 3.29 14.72 8.06
CA LEU A 595 3.05 15.75 7.05
C LEU A 595 3.30 15.22 5.64
N LEU A 596 4.28 14.34 5.47
CA LEU A 596 4.61 13.72 4.17
C LEU A 596 3.54 12.71 3.74
N ARG A 597 3.04 11.88 4.67
CA ARG A 597 2.02 10.85 4.42
C ARG A 597 0.94 10.91 5.50
N PRO A 598 -0.01 11.86 5.40
CA PRO A 598 -0.99 12.10 6.45
C PRO A 598 -2.03 10.98 6.63
N GLU A 599 -2.16 10.10 5.65
CA GLU A 599 -3.07 8.96 5.65
C GLU A 599 -2.52 7.72 6.38
N ARG A 600 -1.22 7.68 6.66
CA ARG A 600 -0.54 6.57 7.34
C ARG A 600 -0.73 6.67 8.86
N LEU A 601 -1.73 5.96 9.38
CA LEU A 601 -2.13 6.02 10.79
C LEU A 601 -1.08 5.42 11.75
N GLU A 602 -0.18 4.57 11.27
CA GLU A 602 0.94 4.01 12.03
C GLU A 602 1.89 5.10 12.54
N TYR A 603 2.06 6.19 11.78
CA TYR A 603 2.85 7.35 12.21
C TYR A 603 2.17 8.09 13.35
N ALA A 604 0.83 8.19 13.32
CA ALA A 604 0.05 8.76 14.41
C ALA A 604 0.15 7.93 15.70
N LEU A 605 0.07 6.60 15.58
CA LEU A 605 0.26 5.67 16.70
C LEU A 605 1.66 5.79 17.30
N THR A 606 2.69 5.85 16.45
CA THR A 606 4.09 6.02 16.91
C THR A 606 4.28 7.37 17.61
N LEU A 607 3.73 8.46 17.06
CA LEU A 607 3.74 9.78 17.70
C LEU A 607 3.04 9.75 19.07
N ALA A 608 1.89 9.09 19.19
CA ALA A 608 1.19 8.96 20.47
C ALA A 608 2.01 8.20 21.52
N ARG A 609 2.78 7.17 21.10
CA ARG A 609 3.72 6.45 21.98
C ARG A 609 4.90 7.31 22.41
N VAL A 610 5.42 8.16 21.51
CA VAL A 610 6.43 9.16 21.87
C VAL A 610 5.86 10.14 22.91
N TYR A 611 4.65 10.66 22.71
CA TYR A 611 3.98 11.50 23.71
C TYR A 611 3.77 10.81 25.04
N LEU A 612 3.38 9.53 25.05
CA LEU A 612 3.27 8.73 26.26
C LEU A 612 4.61 8.66 27.01
N ARG A 613 5.72 8.34 26.33
CA ARG A 613 7.05 8.26 26.95
C ARG A 613 7.57 9.61 27.44
N ARG A 614 7.07 10.71 26.88
CA ARG A 614 7.34 12.08 27.33
C ARG A 614 6.35 12.58 28.40
N GLU A 615 5.47 11.72 28.89
CA GLU A 615 4.41 12.06 29.86
C GLU A 615 3.42 13.14 29.36
N GLN A 616 3.34 13.34 28.04
CA GLN A 616 2.41 14.28 27.40
C GLN A 616 1.05 13.61 27.15
N PHE A 617 0.41 13.15 28.23
CA PHE A 617 -0.80 12.31 28.14
C PHE A 617 -1.98 12.97 27.42
N ALA A 618 -2.13 14.30 27.51
CA ALA A 618 -3.19 15.02 26.80
C ALA A 618 -2.99 14.99 25.27
N ALA A 619 -1.75 15.22 24.82
CA ALA A 619 -1.40 15.15 23.40
C ALA A 619 -1.53 13.71 22.86
N ALA A 620 -1.08 12.71 23.63
CA ALA A 620 -1.25 11.30 23.29
C ALA A 620 -2.73 10.93 23.12
N ARG A 621 -3.59 11.30 24.08
CA ARG A 621 -5.05 11.08 24.00
C ARG A 621 -5.66 11.70 22.75
N HIS A 622 -5.33 12.96 22.49
CA HIS A 622 -5.87 13.67 21.33
C HIS A 622 -5.56 12.96 20.01
N VAL A 623 -4.30 12.53 19.82
CA VAL A 623 -3.90 11.80 18.61
C VAL A 623 -4.59 10.45 18.50
N LEU A 624 -4.68 9.68 19.59
CA LEU A 624 -5.30 8.35 19.60
C LEU A 624 -6.81 8.42 19.31
N GLU A 625 -7.50 9.41 19.89
CA GLU A 625 -8.92 9.64 19.60
C GLU A 625 -9.16 9.98 18.12
N GLN A 626 -8.26 10.74 17.49
CA GLN A 626 -8.33 11.00 16.05
C GLN A 626 -8.15 9.72 15.23
N VAL A 627 -7.17 8.88 15.57
CA VAL A 627 -6.96 7.58 14.90
C VAL A 627 -8.20 6.70 15.01
N MET A 628 -8.81 6.62 16.21
CA MET A 628 -10.00 5.80 16.43
C MET A 628 -11.23 6.27 15.64
N ARG A 629 -11.34 7.57 15.34
CA ARG A 629 -12.44 8.16 14.56
C ARG A 629 -12.17 8.14 13.05
N SER A 630 -10.96 7.81 12.61
CA SER A 630 -10.60 7.83 11.20
C SER A 630 -11.32 6.73 10.41
N SER A 631 -11.80 7.08 9.22
CA SER A 631 -12.38 6.15 8.25
C SER A 631 -11.35 5.22 7.61
N ASN A 632 -10.07 5.63 7.60
CA ASN A 632 -8.92 4.85 7.16
C ASN A 632 -8.43 3.84 8.21
N ALA A 633 -8.87 3.94 9.47
CA ALA A 633 -8.51 2.94 10.46
C ALA A 633 -9.25 1.63 10.16
N ASP A 634 -8.54 0.52 10.16
CA ASP A 634 -9.13 -0.82 10.19
C ASP A 634 -9.35 -1.28 11.65
N ALA A 635 -9.89 -2.48 11.83
CA ALA A 635 -10.12 -3.06 13.15
C ALA A 635 -8.83 -3.21 13.98
N GLN A 636 -7.69 -3.49 13.35
CA GLN A 636 -6.41 -3.69 14.02
C GLN A 636 -5.83 -2.36 14.54
N ILE A 637 -5.78 -1.34 13.68
CA ILE A 637 -5.32 0.01 14.03
C ILE A 637 -6.20 0.61 15.13
N ARG A 638 -7.53 0.39 15.06
CA ARG A 638 -8.45 0.81 16.14
C ARG A 638 -8.14 0.12 17.47
N ALA A 639 -7.92 -1.19 17.45
CA ALA A 639 -7.58 -1.94 18.65
C ALA A 639 -6.26 -1.46 19.26
N GLU A 640 -5.23 -1.24 18.42
CA GLU A 640 -3.92 -0.74 18.85
C GLU A 640 -4.01 0.68 19.45
N ALA A 641 -4.81 1.56 18.84
CA ALA A 641 -5.08 2.89 19.37
C ALA A 641 -5.77 2.84 20.73
N GLN A 642 -6.79 1.98 20.86
CA GLN A 642 -7.55 1.80 22.10
C GLN A 642 -6.68 1.22 23.23
N ASP A 643 -5.82 0.25 22.91
CA ASP A 643 -4.88 -0.32 23.87
C ASP A 643 -3.85 0.70 24.33
N THR A 644 -3.30 1.49 23.41
CA THR A 644 -2.37 2.57 23.75
C THR A 644 -3.07 3.64 24.60
N LEU A 645 -4.33 3.97 24.30
CA LEU A 645 -5.13 4.94 25.05
C LEU A 645 -5.38 4.48 26.50
N ARG A 646 -5.67 3.19 26.69
CA ARG A 646 -5.80 2.58 28.02
C ARG A 646 -4.51 2.70 28.81
N VAL A 647 -3.35 2.46 28.20
CA VAL A 647 -2.05 2.64 28.84
C VAL A 647 -1.83 4.12 29.22
N VAL A 648 -2.11 5.05 28.30
CA VAL A 648 -2.01 6.50 28.55
C VAL A 648 -2.84 6.93 29.76
N ASN A 649 -4.10 6.48 29.84
CA ASN A 649 -4.99 6.81 30.96
C ASN A 649 -4.49 6.24 32.28
N ASN A 650 -4.03 4.98 32.29
CA ASN A 650 -3.50 4.35 33.49
C ASN A 650 -2.28 5.10 34.05
N PHE A 651 -1.32 5.48 33.19
CA PHE A 651 -0.14 6.24 33.61
C PHE A 651 -0.51 7.65 34.08
N ALA A 652 -1.43 8.33 33.38
CA ALA A 652 -1.89 9.65 33.78
C ALA A 652 -2.56 9.64 35.17
N ASP A 653 -3.41 8.65 35.43
CA ASP A 653 -4.08 8.47 36.72
C ASP A 653 -3.09 8.14 37.84
N GLN A 654 -2.11 7.27 37.58
CA GLN A 654 -1.06 6.94 38.54
C GLN A 654 -0.24 8.18 38.91
N LEU A 655 0.21 8.96 37.90
CA LEU A 655 0.97 10.18 38.14
C LEU A 655 0.15 11.22 38.92
N ALA A 656 -1.14 11.37 38.61
CA ALA A 656 -2.05 12.26 39.33
C ALA A 656 -2.20 11.85 40.81
N ARG A 657 -2.33 10.55 41.10
CA ARG A 657 -2.40 10.03 42.48
C ARG A 657 -1.11 10.30 43.26
N VAL A 658 0.05 10.06 42.65
CA VAL A 658 1.35 10.33 43.28
C VAL A 658 1.52 11.82 43.56
N LYS A 659 1.16 12.69 42.61
CA LYS A 659 1.20 14.16 42.82
C LYS A 659 0.28 14.59 43.96
N ALA A 660 -0.96 14.10 44.00
CA ALA A 660 -1.90 14.41 45.07
C ALA A 660 -1.40 13.95 46.45
N ALA A 661 -0.84 12.73 46.55
CA ALA A 661 -0.27 12.21 47.79
C ALA A 661 0.94 13.05 48.26
N ASN A 662 1.83 13.43 47.35
CA ASN A 662 2.98 14.27 47.68
C ASN A 662 2.57 15.67 48.15
N GLU A 663 1.52 16.26 47.54
CA GLU A 663 0.96 17.52 48.00
C GLU A 663 0.32 17.42 49.39
N GLU A 664 -0.33 16.31 49.70
CA GLU A 664 -0.93 16.05 51.01
C GLU A 664 0.14 15.89 52.11
N VAL A 665 1.22 15.18 51.81
CA VAL A 665 2.40 15.09 52.69
C VAL A 665 3.03 16.47 52.88
N ALA A 666 3.20 17.26 51.81
CA ALA A 666 3.75 18.60 51.89
C ALA A 666 2.85 19.58 52.69
N ARG A 667 1.53 19.43 52.62
CA ARG A 667 0.58 20.19 53.46
C ARG A 667 0.69 19.79 54.93
N SER A 668 0.74 18.48 55.21
CA SER A 668 0.85 17.94 56.56
C SER A 668 2.16 18.34 57.24
N ALA A 669 3.27 18.37 56.50
CA ALA A 669 4.58 18.82 56.98
C ALA A 669 4.63 20.33 57.28
N LYS A 670 3.83 21.15 56.58
CA LYS A 670 3.71 22.60 56.85
C LYS A 670 2.83 22.92 58.06
N THR A 671 1.95 22.00 58.45
CA THR A 671 1.12 22.15 59.66
C THR A 671 1.81 21.66 60.94
N SER A 672 2.96 21.00 60.84
CA SER A 672 3.78 20.57 61.97
C SER A 672 5.03 21.46 62.09
N GLU A 673 4.89 22.68 62.59
CA GLU A 673 6.03 23.40 63.19
C GLU A 673 6.30 22.83 64.60
N PRO A 674 7.58 22.66 65.01
CA PRO A 674 7.90 22.15 66.33
C PRO A 674 7.68 23.23 67.39
N THR A 675 6.80 22.94 68.35
CA THR A 675 6.72 23.73 69.59
C THR A 675 8.04 23.61 70.36
N PRO A 676 8.68 24.72 70.78
CA PRO A 676 9.79 24.66 71.70
C PRO A 676 9.26 24.45 73.12
N ASP A 677 9.90 23.49 73.79
CA ASP A 677 10.12 23.37 75.23
C ASP A 677 9.18 22.49 76.07
N GLY A 678 9.81 21.65 76.91
CA GLY A 678 9.15 20.91 77.99
C GLY A 678 9.65 19.48 78.26
N ASP A 679 10.85 19.36 78.84
CA ASP A 679 11.40 18.15 79.48
C ASP A 679 10.38 17.28 80.25
N LYS A 680 10.49 15.95 80.11
CA LYS A 680 10.79 15.05 81.25
C LYS A 680 11.05 13.60 80.83
N ALA A 681 12.11 13.06 81.44
CA ALA A 681 12.57 11.69 81.38
C ALA A 681 11.53 10.66 81.89
N GLY A 682 11.56 9.47 81.28
CA GLY A 682 10.89 8.27 81.77
C GLY A 682 11.37 7.04 81.00
N GLU A 683 12.29 6.30 81.61
CA GLU A 683 12.79 5.00 81.12
C GLU A 683 11.66 3.96 81.06
N GLY A 684 11.62 3.17 79.99
CA GLY A 684 10.73 2.01 79.86
C GLY A 684 10.98 1.22 78.57
N LYS A 685 11.76 0.14 78.68
CA LYS A 685 12.03 -0.83 77.60
C LYS A 685 10.81 -1.70 77.26
N ALA A 686 10.49 -1.80 75.97
CA ALA A 686 10.04 -2.97 75.19
C ALA A 686 9.46 -2.42 73.86
N GLY A 687 9.85 -2.76 72.63
CA GLY A 687 10.52 -3.95 72.11
C GLY A 687 9.60 -4.63 71.09
N ILE A 688 9.47 -4.10 69.87
CA ILE A 688 9.10 -4.87 68.65
C ILE A 688 9.82 -4.21 67.46
N GLY A 689 10.58 -5.02 66.73
CA GLY A 689 11.47 -4.56 65.66
C GLY A 689 10.77 -4.31 64.33
N ALA A 690 11.37 -3.41 63.55
CA ALA A 690 11.33 -3.45 62.10
C ALA A 690 12.61 -2.78 61.57
N SER A 691 13.43 -3.60 60.93
CA SER A 691 14.55 -3.19 60.10
C SER A 691 14.02 -2.40 58.90
N SER A 692 14.43 -1.14 58.77
CA SER A 692 14.75 -0.53 57.48
C SER A 692 15.64 0.67 57.73
N ALA A 693 16.95 0.47 57.61
CA ALA A 693 17.88 1.58 57.52
C ALA A 693 17.58 2.35 56.22
N SER A 694 17.14 3.58 56.43
CA SER A 694 17.13 4.67 55.48
C SER A 694 18.50 4.84 54.84
N ALA A 695 18.60 4.59 53.55
CA ALA A 695 19.51 5.34 52.70
C ALA A 695 18.67 6.43 52.05
N GLU A 696 18.86 7.67 52.49
CA GLU A 696 18.40 8.85 51.75
C GLU A 696 18.92 8.76 50.30
N PRO A 697 18.09 8.99 49.28
CA PRO A 697 18.63 9.29 47.96
C PRO A 697 19.37 10.61 48.08
N GLN A 698 20.69 10.59 47.91
CA GLN A 698 21.43 11.83 47.68
C GLN A 698 20.84 12.55 46.45
N PRO A 699 20.78 13.88 46.46
CA PRO A 699 20.28 14.62 45.31
C PRO A 699 21.18 14.32 44.11
N ILE A 700 20.59 13.85 43.01
CA ILE A 700 21.26 13.86 41.72
C ILE A 700 21.41 15.33 41.33
N GLU A 701 22.57 15.91 41.60
CA GLU A 701 23.01 17.12 40.93
C GLU A 701 23.17 16.80 39.44
N GLY A 702 22.42 17.50 38.58
CA GLY A 702 22.68 17.50 37.13
C GLY A 702 21.47 17.31 36.23
N ALA A 703 20.42 18.11 36.38
CA ALA A 703 19.49 18.39 35.27
C ALA A 703 18.86 19.78 35.46
N ARG A 704 19.68 20.83 35.37
CA ARG A 704 19.14 22.16 35.06
C ARG A 704 18.88 22.20 33.55
N PRO A 705 17.71 22.67 33.08
CA PRO A 705 17.50 22.87 31.64
C PRO A 705 18.53 23.88 31.12
N ILE A 706 19.38 23.43 30.19
CA ILE A 706 20.45 24.24 29.59
C ILE A 706 19.89 24.90 28.32
N LEU A 707 19.98 26.22 28.24
CA LEU A 707 19.71 26.99 27.01
C LEU A 707 20.81 26.70 25.99
N LYS A 708 20.47 26.22 24.79
CA LYS A 708 21.47 26.01 23.72
C LYS A 708 22.03 27.36 23.29
N HIS A 709 23.35 27.53 23.34
CA HIS A 709 23.99 28.73 22.79
C HIS A 709 23.86 28.75 21.26
N ARG A 710 23.02 29.64 20.72
CA ARG A 710 22.91 29.88 19.26
C ARG A 710 24.04 30.82 18.83
N THR A 711 24.82 30.47 17.81
CA THR A 711 25.98 31.27 17.35
C THR A 711 25.63 32.33 16.30
N ASP A 712 24.40 32.30 15.76
CA ASP A 712 24.02 33.06 14.58
C ASP A 712 23.23 34.36 14.88
N GLY A 713 23.60 35.10 15.93
CA GLY A 713 22.97 36.38 16.26
C GLY A 713 23.40 36.96 17.61
N GLU A 714 23.05 38.23 17.84
CA GLU A 714 23.15 38.84 19.17
C GLU A 714 22.04 38.31 20.08
N GLN A 715 22.36 38.16 21.36
CA GLN A 715 21.47 37.57 22.35
C GLN A 715 21.22 38.52 23.50
N ILE A 716 19.95 38.70 23.84
CA ILE A 716 19.54 39.50 25.00
C ILE A 716 18.59 38.72 25.90
N ARG A 717 18.75 38.93 27.20
CA ARG A 717 17.84 38.43 28.22
C ARG A 717 17.05 39.60 28.81
N GLY A 718 15.72 39.44 28.87
CA GLY A 718 14.86 40.50 29.36
C GLY A 718 13.43 40.07 29.57
N ILE A 719 12.57 41.05 29.83
CA ILE A 719 11.13 40.87 29.98
C ILE A 719 10.47 41.30 28.67
N LEU A 720 9.73 40.39 28.04
CA LEU A 720 8.90 40.70 26.88
C LEU A 720 7.66 41.46 27.37
N ILE A 721 7.52 42.73 26.95
CA ILE A 721 6.48 43.63 27.45
C ILE A 721 5.24 43.57 26.54
N LYS A 722 5.45 43.65 25.23
CA LYS A 722 4.38 43.63 24.24
C LYS A 722 4.87 43.14 22.89
N ILE A 723 3.92 42.67 22.09
CA ILE A 723 4.14 42.30 20.69
C ILE A 723 3.18 43.14 19.84
N GLU A 724 3.73 44.00 19.01
CA GLU A 724 2.96 44.90 18.15
C GLU A 724 2.94 44.36 16.73
N CYS A 725 1.77 43.88 16.28
CA CYS A 725 1.60 43.35 14.94
C CYS A 725 1.15 44.46 14.00
N THR A 726 1.89 44.67 12.91
CA THR A 726 1.73 45.84 12.02
C THR A 726 0.94 45.54 10.74
N GLY A 727 0.44 44.31 10.58
CA GLY A 727 -0.35 43.83 9.44
C GLY A 727 0.33 42.66 8.71
N GLY A 728 -0.42 41.62 8.35
CA GLY A 728 0.15 40.35 7.86
C GLY A 728 0.77 39.52 8.98
N ALA A 729 1.85 38.79 8.69
CA ALA A 729 2.64 38.02 9.66
C ALA A 729 3.74 38.86 10.36
N SER A 730 3.87 40.15 10.05
CA SER A 730 4.91 41.04 10.59
C SER A 730 4.62 41.48 12.03
N ALA A 731 5.68 41.55 12.85
CA ALA A 731 5.56 41.92 14.26
C ALA A 731 6.82 42.63 14.81
N ILE A 732 6.62 43.42 15.87
CA ILE A 732 7.68 44.05 16.65
C ILE A 732 7.60 43.57 18.09
N LEU A 733 8.68 42.97 18.57
CA LEU A 733 8.88 42.50 19.95
C LEU A 733 9.53 43.62 20.78
N TYR A 734 8.92 43.94 21.91
CA TYR A 734 9.46 44.93 22.86
C TYR A 734 10.01 44.22 24.08
N VAL A 735 11.34 44.19 24.23
CA VAL A 735 12.05 43.46 25.29
C VAL A 735 12.80 44.45 26.18
N GLN A 736 12.45 44.49 27.47
CA GLN A 736 13.18 45.28 28.47
C GLN A 736 14.34 44.46 29.03
N ALA A 737 15.57 44.87 28.75
CA ALA A 737 16.78 44.25 29.28
C ALA A 737 17.59 45.30 30.06
N GLY A 738 17.58 45.18 31.40
CA GLY A 738 18.10 46.23 32.28
C GLY A 738 17.34 47.55 32.13
N GLU A 739 18.04 48.66 32.00
CA GLU A 739 17.44 49.99 31.76
C GLU A 739 17.09 50.26 30.29
N ARG A 740 17.50 49.38 29.35
CA ARG A 740 17.27 49.58 27.91
C ARG A 740 16.08 48.78 27.40
N LEU A 741 15.27 49.43 26.56
CA LEU A 741 14.19 48.81 25.81
C LEU A 741 14.65 48.50 24.38
N TYR A 742 14.62 47.23 24.00
CA TYR A 742 14.92 46.75 22.64
C TYR A 742 13.64 46.59 21.83
N LYS A 743 13.69 47.01 20.56
CA LYS A 743 12.63 46.85 19.55
C LYS A 743 13.14 45.93 18.45
N ILE A 744 12.73 44.67 18.49
CA ILE A 744 13.19 43.64 17.55
C ILE A 744 12.07 43.33 16.57
N HIS A 745 12.36 43.44 15.27
CA HIS A 745 11.37 43.30 14.20
C HIS A 745 11.40 41.90 13.58
N THR A 746 10.26 41.45 13.06
CA THR A 746 10.18 40.33 12.12
C THR A 746 9.20 40.64 10.99
N ASP A 747 9.54 40.22 9.78
CA ASP A 747 8.64 40.27 8.62
C ASP A 747 7.57 39.16 8.67
N ALA A 748 7.84 38.06 9.40
CA ALA A 748 6.91 36.94 9.56
C ALA A 748 7.12 36.20 10.89
N LEU A 749 6.05 35.99 11.67
CA LEU A 749 6.12 35.31 12.98
C LEU A 749 6.54 33.82 12.88
N ASP A 750 6.28 33.16 11.76
CA ASP A 750 6.71 31.79 11.46
C ASP A 750 8.22 31.66 11.14
N HIS A 751 8.90 32.77 10.84
CA HIS A 751 10.36 32.80 10.71
C HIS A 751 11.08 32.85 12.07
N ILE A 752 10.35 33.09 13.16
CA ILE A 752 10.91 33.07 14.51
C ILE A 752 10.74 31.67 15.09
N GLU A 753 11.84 31.09 15.53
CA GLU A 753 11.79 29.87 16.33
C GLU A 753 11.35 30.21 17.76
N PHE A 754 10.17 29.74 18.15
CA PHE A 754 9.66 29.87 19.51
C PHE A 754 9.94 28.61 20.32
N VAL A 755 10.72 28.75 21.38
CA VAL A 755 11.04 27.66 22.30
C VAL A 755 10.51 28.05 23.68
N SER A 756 9.80 27.16 24.37
CA SER A 756 9.36 27.43 25.74
C SER A 756 9.97 26.42 26.70
N TYR A 757 10.73 26.93 27.66
CA TYR A 757 11.26 26.18 28.79
C TYR A 757 10.41 26.34 30.06
N VAL A 758 9.32 27.12 29.97
CA VAL A 758 8.30 27.25 31.01
C VAL A 758 7.00 26.55 30.59
N PRO A 759 6.37 25.73 31.46
CA PRO A 759 5.22 24.89 31.10
C PRO A 759 3.96 25.65 30.66
N ASP A 760 3.79 26.90 31.11
CA ASP A 760 2.54 27.66 30.97
C ASP A 760 2.46 28.53 29.69
N MET A 761 3.46 28.48 28.81
CA MET A 761 3.53 29.32 27.59
C MET A 761 3.30 28.55 26.28
N SER A 762 2.85 27.30 26.35
CA SER A 762 2.52 26.50 25.16
C SER A 762 1.14 26.89 24.58
N GLY A 763 1.11 27.87 23.69
CA GLY A 763 -0.04 28.07 22.81
C GLY A 763 -0.41 29.52 22.51
N GLN A 764 -0.10 29.94 21.29
CA GLN A 764 -0.47 31.20 20.63
C GLN A 764 0.07 32.49 21.26
N ILE A 765 1.13 32.99 20.63
CA ILE A 765 1.59 34.35 20.80
C ILE A 765 0.54 35.28 20.19
N SER A 766 -0.19 36.00 21.03
CA SER A 766 -1.20 36.96 20.60
C SER A 766 -0.62 38.36 20.60
N CYS A 767 -0.93 39.12 19.55
CA CYS A 767 -0.56 40.51 19.43
C CYS A 767 -1.19 41.33 20.57
N GLY A 768 -0.40 42.16 21.24
CA GLY A 768 -0.86 43.00 22.36
C GLY A 768 0.12 43.05 23.54
N PRO A 769 -0.27 43.76 24.63
CA PRO A 769 0.48 43.77 25.88
C PRO A 769 0.37 42.43 26.62
N LEU A 770 1.49 41.97 27.19
CA LEU A 770 1.52 40.72 27.95
C LEU A 770 0.97 40.94 29.37
N LYS A 771 0.04 40.07 29.80
CA LYS A 771 -0.67 40.19 31.11
C LYS A 771 0.17 39.73 32.31
N LYS A 772 1.31 39.07 32.08
CA LYS A 772 2.24 38.57 33.10
C LYS A 772 3.68 38.87 32.69
N GLU A 773 4.56 39.06 33.68
CA GLU A 773 6.01 39.18 33.44
C GLU A 773 6.51 37.94 32.71
N THR A 774 6.90 38.12 31.45
CA THR A 774 7.30 37.03 30.57
C THR A 774 8.80 37.16 30.32
N TYR A 775 9.59 36.34 31.03
CA TYR A 775 11.04 36.34 30.88
C TYR A 775 11.41 35.61 29.60
N VAL A 776 12.24 36.26 28.78
CA VAL A 776 12.67 35.75 27.48
C VAL A 776 14.18 35.87 27.31
N HIS A 777 14.71 34.93 26.54
CA HIS A 777 16.00 35.02 25.89
C HIS A 777 15.75 35.15 24.39
N VAL A 778 16.20 36.25 23.77
CA VAL A 778 15.93 36.56 22.37
C VAL A 778 17.23 36.60 21.59
N THR A 779 17.29 35.82 20.50
CA THR A 779 18.38 35.86 19.52
C THR A 779 17.92 36.67 18.32
N PHE A 780 18.70 37.66 17.91
CA PHE A 780 18.38 38.54 16.78
C PHE A 780 19.62 38.95 15.99
N ARG A 781 19.44 39.26 14.70
CA ARG A 781 20.48 39.83 13.85
C ARG A 781 20.47 41.35 14.00
N ALA A 782 21.54 41.94 14.52
CA ALA A 782 21.61 43.38 14.73
C ALA A 782 21.47 44.17 13.42
N ALA A 783 20.74 45.28 13.48
CA ALA A 783 20.64 46.19 12.34
C ALA A 783 21.99 46.92 12.12
N PRO A 784 22.42 47.15 10.87
CA PRO A 784 23.65 47.92 10.60
C PRO A 784 23.55 49.30 11.26
N GLN A 785 24.59 49.70 12.01
CA GLN A 785 24.58 50.93 12.80
C GLN A 785 24.40 52.17 11.91
N GLN A 786 23.14 52.60 11.78
CA GLN A 786 22.76 53.86 11.15
C GLN A 786 22.14 54.78 12.22
N PRO A 787 22.40 56.10 12.20
CA PRO A 787 21.97 57.04 13.24
C PRO A 787 20.44 57.18 13.42
N ARG A 788 19.63 56.48 12.62
CA ARG A 788 18.15 56.49 12.61
C ARG A 788 17.54 55.10 12.40
N ALA A 789 18.22 54.03 12.83
CA ALA A 789 17.63 52.69 12.77
C ALA A 789 16.31 52.64 13.57
N LYS A 790 15.22 52.21 12.93
CA LYS A 790 13.88 52.16 13.51
C LYS A 790 13.72 50.99 14.50
N PHE A 791 14.58 49.98 14.38
CA PHE A 791 14.58 48.73 15.15
C PHE A 791 16.03 48.37 15.51
N ASP A 792 16.21 47.63 16.60
CA ASP A 792 17.52 47.16 17.07
C ASP A 792 18.03 45.95 16.26
N GLY A 793 17.13 45.20 15.60
CA GLY A 793 17.48 44.08 14.72
C GLY A 793 16.32 43.20 14.29
N GLU A 794 16.62 42.12 13.58
CA GLU A 794 15.68 41.12 13.05
C GLU A 794 15.63 39.88 13.96
N ALA A 795 14.46 39.47 14.42
CA ALA A 795 14.29 38.33 15.33
C ALA A 795 14.59 36.99 14.64
N ILE A 796 15.34 36.12 15.34
CA ILE A 796 15.67 34.76 14.88
C ILE A 796 14.99 33.72 15.78
N ALA A 797 15.11 33.88 17.11
CA ALA A 797 14.50 32.98 18.07
C ALA A 797 14.06 33.74 19.32
N VAL A 798 12.96 33.28 19.91
CA VAL A 798 12.46 33.78 21.21
C VAL A 798 12.22 32.58 22.11
N GLU A 799 12.99 32.52 23.19
CA GLU A 799 13.02 31.43 24.14
C GLU A 799 12.38 31.90 25.46
N PHE A 800 11.24 31.32 25.84
CA PHE A 800 10.57 31.63 27.10
C PHE A 800 11.23 30.87 28.24
N ILE A 801 11.72 31.61 29.23
CA ILE A 801 12.56 31.08 30.31
C ILE A 801 11.96 31.40 31.67
N SER A 802 12.36 30.67 32.71
CA SER A 802 12.04 31.06 34.09
C SER A 802 12.97 32.19 34.55
N LYS A 803 12.53 32.95 35.55
CA LYS A 803 13.33 34.05 36.14
C LYS A 803 14.70 33.58 36.64
N ASP A 804 14.79 32.33 37.08
CA ASP A 804 15.97 31.79 37.78
C ASP A 804 16.86 30.90 36.89
N MET A 805 16.60 30.85 35.57
CA MET A 805 17.39 30.06 34.62
C MET A 805 18.73 30.74 34.33
N GLU A 806 19.86 30.02 34.39
CA GLU A 806 21.19 30.52 34.03
C GLU A 806 21.61 29.98 32.64
N ILE A 807 22.36 30.77 31.89
CA ILE A 807 22.91 30.41 30.57
C ILE A 807 24.32 29.85 30.81
N GLU A 808 24.67 28.73 30.18
CA GLU A 808 26.06 28.21 30.18
C GLU A 808 26.96 29.22 29.44
N LYS A 809 28.06 29.64 30.06
CA LYS A 809 28.97 30.65 29.50
C LYS A 809 29.75 30.15 28.30
#